data_AF-A0A7J3I668-F1
#
_entry.id   AF-A0A7J3I668-F1
#
_cell.length_a   1.000
_cell.length_b   1.000
_cell.length_c   1.000
_cell.angle_alpha   90.00
_cell.angle_beta   90.00
_cell.angle_gamma   90.00
#
_symmetry.space_group_name_H-M   'P 1'
#
loop_
_entity.id
_entity.type
_entity.pdbx_description
1 polymer ?
#
loop_
_entity_poly.entity_id
_entity_poly.type
_entity_poly.pdbx_seq_one_letter_code
_entity_poly.pdbx_strand_id
1 'polypeptide(L)'
;MKISKENVIDILKRAKVDALSLPMEPRIDHADHIIRTSLMGWTKLAADHIIHPEMGGCLVDVVGSLIRRIGLLIRSERIDDGSSAEEGIVRRARLYDTMFEMVFNLVGAESRWAGFASEMVEQVVTTIKNAFDEWEDIERRELGEPIVIEAVIELQLRELMKVNKGRSLVAEIAQRVSKKVSKLGCARSYIEAMIYEIRNNFYRKAYDLNLCKFGNDYALGLRFLRHLGFVQVSTNPVLAARAYDDDSELWSRFRKYAEEILVKEHPEWFREPERYADDITMEATRFALLDNFYVFRIPFILSKYHDGLVSYQLNPLIANDVEKSVEAVKIFATRLEKDLAIYDEYLWWGYSVPEKGRPDLVIKVAAAYPAAIEIAERINEMGVGQNITVSYTVSQEVLIGVAAMKGMAKAIKKGIMPTQTYDTNMGGRLEDHLREDIAARLLLKGLEKVEEHRRWAVLDKLAKGLGVKEDVWGEVKRKGLKSAVDHLCSHRVLGRNMVRDPYIDALVELNIYGTREETLKNVKMLEEAIELSGTFVAQRVYEILFSPWNREKWINYLINEVGITREQAEIVIDRIDLLPASKRKPIDTLYTFASRNMTNTEFPDHQLKVVNEVAEKGIELDEIRESIYQTLENRYLEILMQYEDFVKAYESSPELNDLLKKVGIDKDYGNRGVSPADWPRYGPCVKTMNEFTNEYLAFRSKVVELIKTISSP
;
A
#
# COMPACT_ATOMS: atom_id res chain seq x y z
N MET A 1 -39.13 -14.46 19.27
CA MET A 1 -38.11 -13.59 19.92
C MET A 1 -38.02 -12.33 19.08
N LYS A 2 -38.14 -11.12 19.65
CA LYS A 2 -38.10 -9.89 18.81
C LYS A 2 -36.67 -9.76 18.25
N ILE A 3 -36.52 -9.86 16.93
CA ILE A 3 -35.23 -9.75 16.25
C ILE A 3 -34.70 -8.34 16.49
N SER A 4 -33.55 -8.21 17.17
CA SER A 4 -32.87 -6.92 17.36
C SER A 4 -31.73 -6.75 16.35
N LYS A 5 -31.27 -5.50 16.17
CA LYS A 5 -30.12 -5.21 15.32
C LYS A 5 -28.85 -5.93 15.81
N GLU A 6 -28.63 -6.00 17.11
CA GLU A 6 -27.48 -6.73 17.70
C GLU A 6 -27.56 -8.24 17.37
N ASN A 7 -28.76 -8.83 17.42
CA ASN A 7 -28.94 -10.23 17.00
C ASN A 7 -28.61 -10.42 15.51
N VAL A 8 -29.07 -9.49 14.65
CA VAL A 8 -28.74 -9.54 13.21
C VAL A 8 -27.23 -9.45 12.99
N ILE A 9 -26.55 -8.47 13.60
CA ILE A 9 -25.09 -8.32 13.48
C ILE A 9 -24.36 -9.61 13.88
N ASP A 10 -24.78 -10.24 14.98
CA ASP A 10 -24.21 -11.49 15.47
C ASP A 10 -24.44 -12.67 14.52
N ILE A 11 -25.61 -12.75 13.88
CA ILE A 11 -25.91 -13.74 12.83
C ILE A 11 -25.00 -13.51 11.63
N LEU A 12 -24.89 -12.27 11.16
CA LEU A 12 -24.09 -11.93 9.98
C LEU A 12 -22.60 -12.21 10.17
N LYS A 13 -22.04 -11.93 11.36
CA LYS A 13 -20.64 -12.25 11.68
C LYS A 13 -20.33 -13.75 11.68
N ARG A 14 -21.33 -14.58 11.97
CA ARG A 14 -21.20 -16.06 12.00
C ARG A 14 -21.52 -16.71 10.66
N ALA A 15 -22.08 -15.96 9.71
CA ALA A 15 -22.48 -16.47 8.41
C ALA A 15 -21.27 -16.99 7.62
N LYS A 16 -21.33 -18.25 7.18
CA LYS A 16 -20.25 -18.89 6.41
C LYS A 16 -20.29 -18.44 4.96
N VAL A 17 -19.13 -18.10 4.40
CA VAL A 17 -18.96 -17.89 2.95
C VAL A 17 -18.67 -19.24 2.31
N ASP A 18 -19.38 -19.57 1.24
CA ASP A 18 -19.19 -20.81 0.49
C ASP A 18 -17.89 -20.73 -0.33
N ALA A 19 -17.15 -21.83 -0.44
CA ALA A 19 -15.94 -21.84 -1.25
C ALA A 19 -16.28 -21.69 -2.75
N LEU A 20 -15.51 -20.86 -3.46
CA LEU A 20 -15.54 -20.86 -4.93
C LEU A 20 -14.93 -22.17 -5.43
N SER A 21 -15.49 -22.74 -6.50
CA SER A 21 -15.00 -24.01 -7.05
C SER A 21 -15.23 -24.11 -8.55
N LEU A 22 -14.47 -24.99 -9.20
CA LEU A 22 -14.59 -25.30 -10.61
C LEU A 22 -14.96 -26.78 -10.81
N PRO A 23 -15.82 -27.12 -11.79
CA PRO A 23 -16.51 -26.20 -12.71
C PRO A 23 -17.61 -25.40 -12.00
N MET A 24 -17.81 -24.15 -12.42
CA MET A 24 -18.89 -23.32 -11.88
C MET A 24 -20.25 -23.87 -12.32
N GLU A 25 -21.24 -23.79 -11.42
CA GLU A 25 -22.63 -24.10 -11.76
C GLU A 25 -23.12 -23.22 -12.93
N PRO A 26 -23.96 -23.77 -13.84
CA PRO A 26 -24.54 -23.01 -14.93
C PRO A 26 -25.24 -21.73 -14.44
N ARG A 27 -25.03 -20.64 -15.18
CA ARG A 27 -25.66 -19.34 -14.93
C ARG A 27 -26.55 -18.98 -16.12
N ILE A 28 -27.69 -18.37 -15.83
CA ILE A 28 -28.70 -18.05 -16.85
C ILE A 28 -28.34 -16.76 -17.59
N ASP A 29 -27.99 -15.72 -16.83
CA ASP A 29 -27.60 -14.39 -17.32
C ASP A 29 -26.79 -13.67 -16.23
N HIS A 30 -26.32 -12.44 -16.51
CA HIS A 30 -25.53 -11.66 -15.56
C HIS A 30 -26.28 -11.41 -14.24
N ALA A 31 -27.60 -11.18 -14.27
CA ALA A 31 -28.37 -10.95 -13.05
C ALA A 31 -28.46 -12.22 -12.18
N ASP A 32 -28.65 -13.40 -12.77
CA ASP A 32 -28.59 -14.69 -12.06
C ASP A 32 -27.18 -14.96 -11.52
N HIS A 33 -26.14 -14.67 -12.31
CA HIS A 33 -24.76 -14.81 -11.87
C HIS A 33 -24.46 -13.94 -10.64
N ILE A 34 -24.86 -12.66 -10.65
CA ILE A 34 -24.69 -11.74 -9.53
C ILE A 34 -25.42 -12.29 -8.29
N ILE A 35 -26.72 -12.61 -8.41
CA ILE A 35 -27.51 -13.09 -7.27
C ILE A 35 -26.91 -14.35 -6.65
N ARG A 36 -26.56 -15.35 -7.47
CA ARG A 36 -26.00 -16.61 -6.96
C ARG A 36 -24.66 -16.39 -6.26
N THR A 37 -23.79 -15.58 -6.84
CA THR A 37 -22.48 -15.25 -6.25
C THR A 37 -22.64 -14.45 -4.96
N SER A 38 -23.59 -13.51 -4.89
CA SER A 38 -23.95 -12.81 -3.66
C SER A 38 -24.43 -13.77 -2.58
N LEU A 39 -25.33 -14.70 -2.93
CA LEU A 39 -25.91 -15.66 -1.98
C LEU A 39 -24.90 -16.68 -1.47
N MET A 40 -23.79 -16.92 -2.18
CA MET A 40 -22.63 -17.69 -1.67
C MET A 40 -21.81 -16.91 -0.61
N GLY A 41 -22.09 -15.62 -0.42
CA GLY A 41 -21.35 -14.73 0.49
C GLY A 41 -20.26 -13.89 -0.18
N TRP A 42 -20.11 -13.98 -1.50
CA TRP A 42 -19.12 -13.24 -2.28
C TRP A 42 -19.70 -11.93 -2.83
N THR A 43 -20.21 -11.09 -1.93
CA THR A 43 -20.96 -9.86 -2.27
C THR A 43 -20.13 -8.84 -3.07
N LYS A 44 -18.87 -8.62 -2.66
CA LYS A 44 -17.93 -7.71 -3.36
C LYS A 44 -17.57 -8.20 -4.77
N LEU A 45 -17.35 -9.51 -4.92
CA LEU A 45 -17.10 -10.14 -6.22
C LEU A 45 -18.34 -10.03 -7.14
N ALA A 46 -19.53 -10.30 -6.59
CA ALA A 46 -20.78 -10.13 -7.32
C ALA A 46 -21.02 -8.68 -7.77
N ALA A 47 -20.68 -7.70 -6.92
CA ALA A 47 -20.74 -6.28 -7.26
C ALA A 47 -19.65 -5.85 -8.26
N ASP A 48 -18.47 -6.49 -8.23
CA ASP A 48 -17.37 -6.22 -9.16
C ASP A 48 -17.64 -6.71 -10.57
N HIS A 49 -18.47 -7.75 -10.71
CA HIS A 49 -18.87 -8.31 -12.00
C HIS A 49 -19.45 -7.27 -12.97
N ILE A 50 -20.12 -6.22 -12.47
CA ILE A 50 -20.67 -5.18 -13.35
C ILE A 50 -19.60 -4.28 -13.98
N ILE A 51 -18.35 -4.32 -13.53
CA ILE A 51 -17.27 -3.44 -13.98
C ILE A 51 -16.49 -4.11 -15.12
N HIS A 52 -17.08 -4.04 -16.31
CA HIS A 52 -16.45 -4.49 -17.54
C HIS A 52 -16.94 -3.67 -18.73
N PRO A 53 -16.10 -3.36 -19.75
CA PRO A 53 -16.53 -2.61 -20.93
C PRO A 53 -17.74 -3.22 -21.66
N GLU A 54 -17.82 -4.55 -21.75
CA GLU A 54 -18.95 -5.24 -22.40
C GLU A 54 -20.29 -5.04 -21.65
N MET A 55 -20.25 -4.70 -20.35
CA MET A 55 -21.48 -4.37 -19.59
C MET A 55 -22.05 -3.02 -19.99
N GLY A 56 -21.26 -2.11 -20.59
CA GLY A 56 -21.66 -0.73 -20.86
C GLY A 56 -22.92 -0.60 -21.75
N GLY A 57 -23.15 -1.56 -22.65
CA GLY A 57 -24.33 -1.56 -23.53
C GLY A 57 -25.62 -2.10 -22.90
N CYS A 58 -25.54 -2.81 -21.77
CA CYS A 58 -26.67 -3.52 -21.17
C CYS A 58 -26.79 -3.30 -19.64
N LEU A 59 -25.96 -2.44 -19.05
CA LEU A 59 -25.90 -2.20 -17.60
C LEU A 59 -27.27 -1.87 -17.01
N VAL A 60 -28.03 -0.96 -17.66
CA VAL A 60 -29.37 -0.55 -17.20
C VAL A 60 -30.33 -1.75 -17.16
N ASP A 61 -30.32 -2.58 -18.20
CA ASP A 61 -31.19 -3.76 -18.31
C ASP A 61 -30.80 -4.86 -17.32
N VAL A 62 -29.50 -5.10 -17.15
CA VAL A 62 -28.98 -6.08 -16.19
C VAL A 62 -29.33 -5.65 -14.76
N VAL A 63 -29.11 -4.39 -14.39
CA VAL A 63 -29.47 -3.88 -13.06
C VAL A 63 -30.98 -3.86 -12.86
N GLY A 64 -31.77 -3.52 -13.89
CA GLY A 64 -33.23 -3.61 -13.84
C GLY A 64 -33.71 -5.05 -13.58
N SER A 65 -33.12 -6.03 -14.28
CA SER A 65 -33.41 -7.47 -14.07
C SER A 65 -32.99 -7.93 -12.67
N LEU A 66 -31.83 -7.48 -12.19
CA LEU A 66 -31.32 -7.75 -10.85
C LEU A 66 -32.29 -7.23 -9.78
N ILE A 67 -32.68 -5.95 -9.86
CA ILE A 67 -33.62 -5.32 -8.92
C ILE A 67 -34.95 -6.07 -8.90
N ARG A 68 -35.50 -6.42 -10.07
CA ARG A 68 -36.75 -7.18 -10.17
C ARG A 68 -36.64 -8.52 -9.45
N ARG A 69 -35.55 -9.27 -9.66
CA ARG A 69 -35.34 -10.60 -9.08
C ARG A 69 -35.08 -10.54 -7.58
N ILE A 70 -34.26 -9.59 -7.12
CA ILE A 70 -34.02 -9.34 -5.69
C ILE A 70 -35.33 -8.94 -5.01
N GLY A 71 -36.11 -8.03 -5.61
CA GLY A 71 -37.40 -7.62 -5.07
C GLY A 71 -38.38 -8.77 -4.91
N LEU A 72 -38.40 -9.73 -5.86
CA LEU A 72 -39.20 -10.95 -5.71
C LEU A 72 -38.70 -11.82 -4.55
N LEU A 73 -37.39 -12.03 -4.42
CA LEU A 73 -36.80 -12.80 -3.33
C LEU A 73 -37.12 -12.19 -1.97
N ILE A 74 -36.95 -10.88 -1.80
CA ILE A 74 -37.27 -10.16 -0.56
C ILE A 74 -38.74 -10.34 -0.18
N ARG A 75 -39.65 -10.30 -1.17
CA ARG A 75 -41.09 -10.47 -0.93
C ARG A 75 -41.50 -11.92 -0.63
N SER A 76 -40.82 -12.90 -1.22
CA SER A 76 -41.10 -14.32 -0.98
C SER A 76 -40.48 -14.85 0.31
N GLU A 77 -39.31 -14.32 0.68
CA GLU A 77 -38.53 -14.72 1.85
C GLU A 77 -38.79 -13.75 3.01
N ARG A 78 -40.03 -13.76 3.51
CA ARG A 78 -40.42 -12.94 4.65
C ARG A 78 -39.62 -13.35 5.89
N ILE A 79 -39.07 -12.38 6.60
CA ILE A 79 -38.39 -12.63 7.87
C ILE A 79 -39.44 -12.59 8.98
N ASP A 80 -39.67 -13.74 9.62
CA ASP A 80 -40.52 -13.90 10.80
C ASP A 80 -39.71 -14.50 11.96
N ASP A 81 -40.32 -14.72 13.12
CA ASP A 81 -39.67 -15.26 14.31
C ASP A 81 -39.57 -16.80 14.33
N GLY A 82 -39.61 -17.44 13.15
CA GLY A 82 -39.48 -18.87 12.93
C GLY A 82 -38.05 -19.39 12.81
N SER A 83 -37.91 -20.72 12.64
CA SER A 83 -36.61 -21.41 12.57
C SER A 83 -35.77 -21.09 11.32
N SER A 84 -36.37 -20.49 10.28
CA SER A 84 -35.69 -20.06 9.04
C SER A 84 -35.28 -18.58 9.03
N ALA A 85 -35.49 -17.85 10.14
CA ALA A 85 -35.24 -16.42 10.23
C ALA A 85 -33.78 -16.05 9.96
N GLU A 86 -32.82 -16.81 10.52
CA GLU A 86 -31.40 -16.54 10.34
C GLU A 86 -30.96 -16.65 8.88
N GLU A 87 -31.42 -17.68 8.16
CA GLU A 87 -31.11 -17.86 6.75
C GLU A 87 -31.67 -16.72 5.90
N GLY A 88 -32.92 -16.32 6.14
CA GLY A 88 -33.53 -15.17 5.48
C GLY A 88 -32.79 -13.86 5.74
N ILE A 89 -32.36 -13.61 6.99
CA ILE A 89 -31.53 -12.45 7.36
C ILE A 89 -30.22 -12.44 6.58
N VAL A 90 -29.49 -13.57 6.55
CA VAL A 90 -28.19 -13.69 5.88
C VAL A 90 -28.32 -13.45 4.38
N ARG A 91 -29.30 -14.09 3.74
CA ARG A 91 -29.56 -13.94 2.30
C ARG A 91 -29.90 -12.50 1.94
N ARG A 92 -30.82 -11.89 2.68
CA ARG A 92 -31.23 -10.49 2.46
C ARG A 92 -30.06 -9.51 2.68
N ALA A 93 -29.28 -9.70 3.74
CA ALA A 93 -28.10 -8.89 4.00
C ALA A 93 -27.05 -8.97 2.89
N ARG A 94 -26.77 -10.18 2.36
CA ARG A 94 -25.85 -10.37 1.22
C ARG A 94 -26.30 -9.62 -0.03
N LEU A 95 -27.61 -9.61 -0.30
CA LEU A 95 -28.17 -8.88 -1.43
C LEU A 95 -28.04 -7.36 -1.22
N TYR A 96 -28.36 -6.84 -0.03
CA TYR A 96 -28.16 -5.41 0.27
C TYR A 96 -26.70 -4.99 0.16
N ASP A 97 -25.77 -5.75 0.74
CA ASP A 97 -24.34 -5.48 0.69
C ASP A 97 -23.83 -5.43 -0.76
N THR A 98 -24.27 -6.37 -1.59
CA THR A 98 -23.96 -6.37 -3.04
C THR A 98 -24.48 -5.10 -3.73
N MET A 99 -25.71 -4.68 -3.44
CA MET A 99 -26.31 -3.50 -4.07
C MET A 99 -25.64 -2.19 -3.62
N PHE A 100 -25.20 -2.08 -2.36
CA PHE A 100 -24.40 -0.94 -1.90
C PHE A 100 -23.03 -0.90 -2.59
N GLU A 101 -22.31 -2.01 -2.60
CA GLU A 101 -21.00 -2.12 -3.27
C GLU A 101 -21.10 -1.82 -4.77
N MET A 102 -22.20 -2.22 -5.42
CA MET A 102 -22.47 -1.91 -6.82
C MET A 102 -22.60 -0.40 -7.04
N VAL A 103 -23.33 0.31 -6.16
CA VAL A 103 -23.43 1.77 -6.23
C VAL A 103 -22.05 2.41 -6.08
N PHE A 104 -21.23 1.94 -5.14
CA PHE A 104 -19.90 2.51 -4.89
C PHE A 104 -18.93 2.26 -6.05
N ASN A 105 -18.98 1.09 -6.68
CA ASN A 105 -18.26 0.81 -7.92
C ASN A 105 -18.70 1.75 -9.07
N LEU A 106 -20.00 2.01 -9.20
CA LEU A 106 -20.53 2.86 -10.28
C LEU A 106 -20.11 4.33 -10.12
N VAL A 107 -20.11 4.86 -8.89
CA VAL A 107 -19.70 6.25 -8.63
C VAL A 107 -18.19 6.41 -8.43
N GLY A 108 -17.48 5.32 -8.19
CA GLY A 108 -16.04 5.23 -7.99
C GLY A 108 -15.24 5.46 -9.28
N ALA A 109 -13.92 5.27 -9.18
CA ALA A 109 -13.02 5.33 -10.34
C ALA A 109 -13.25 4.15 -11.30
N GLU A 110 -13.83 3.06 -10.80
CA GLU A 110 -14.09 1.81 -11.51
C GLU A 110 -14.97 2.00 -12.74
N SER A 111 -15.99 2.87 -12.68
CA SER A 111 -16.85 3.13 -13.83
C SER A 111 -16.10 3.76 -15.00
N ARG A 112 -15.07 4.57 -14.72
CA ARG A 112 -14.17 5.12 -15.75
C ARG A 112 -13.30 4.04 -16.38
N TRP A 113 -12.83 3.06 -15.59
CA TRP A 113 -12.08 1.91 -16.11
C TRP A 113 -12.92 1.04 -17.04
N ALA A 114 -14.20 0.85 -16.71
CA ALA A 114 -15.15 0.15 -17.57
C ALA A 114 -15.67 1.00 -18.74
N GLY A 115 -15.37 2.30 -18.79
CA GLY A 115 -15.79 3.20 -19.88
C GLY A 115 -17.28 3.56 -19.85
N PHE A 116 -17.91 3.59 -18.67
CA PHE A 116 -19.33 3.93 -18.55
C PHE A 116 -19.59 5.44 -18.68
N ALA A 117 -20.66 5.80 -19.40
CA ALA A 117 -21.13 7.17 -19.48
C ALA A 117 -21.71 7.65 -18.14
N SER A 118 -21.43 8.90 -17.76
CA SER A 118 -21.87 9.45 -16.47
C SER A 118 -23.40 9.50 -16.34
N GLU A 119 -24.13 9.82 -17.42
CA GLU A 119 -25.60 9.86 -17.43
C GLU A 119 -26.20 8.48 -17.15
N MET A 120 -25.62 7.43 -17.75
CA MET A 120 -26.03 6.04 -17.52
C MET A 120 -25.77 5.63 -16.06
N VAL A 121 -24.60 5.98 -15.51
CA VAL A 121 -24.26 5.73 -14.11
C VAL A 121 -25.29 6.38 -13.17
N GLU A 122 -25.61 7.66 -13.38
CA GLU A 122 -26.60 8.38 -12.56
C GLU A 122 -28.01 7.78 -12.64
N GLN A 123 -28.41 7.34 -13.84
CA GLN A 123 -29.67 6.63 -14.04
C GLN A 123 -29.72 5.35 -13.20
N VAL A 124 -28.69 4.50 -13.32
CA VAL A 124 -28.61 3.22 -12.61
C VAL A 124 -28.59 3.43 -11.08
N VAL A 125 -27.78 4.36 -10.59
CA VAL A 125 -27.72 4.70 -9.16
C VAL A 125 -29.07 5.20 -8.66
N THR A 126 -29.80 5.98 -9.46
CA THR A 126 -31.16 6.43 -9.12
C THR A 126 -32.13 5.26 -9.05
N THR A 127 -32.08 4.32 -9.99
CA THR A 127 -32.91 3.12 -9.97
C THR A 127 -32.63 2.26 -8.73
N ILE A 128 -31.35 2.08 -8.35
CA ILE A 128 -30.98 1.33 -7.13
C ILE A 128 -31.50 2.02 -5.87
N LYS A 129 -31.35 3.35 -5.74
CA LYS A 129 -31.90 4.10 -4.59
C LYS A 129 -33.41 3.92 -4.45
N ASN A 130 -34.15 3.98 -5.56
CA ASN A 130 -35.60 3.79 -5.54
C ASN A 130 -35.99 2.36 -5.12
N ALA A 131 -35.22 1.35 -5.53
CA ALA A 131 -35.42 -0.03 -5.09
C ALA A 131 -35.16 -0.19 -3.58
N PHE A 132 -34.12 0.45 -3.05
CA PHE A 132 -33.84 0.45 -1.62
C PHE A 132 -34.96 1.09 -0.79
N ASP A 133 -35.57 2.18 -1.25
CA ASP A 133 -36.72 2.77 -0.53
C ASP A 133 -37.87 1.76 -0.39
N GLU A 134 -38.16 1.01 -1.46
CA GLU A 134 -39.19 -0.03 -1.46
C GLU A 134 -38.83 -1.21 -0.52
N TRP A 135 -37.58 -1.66 -0.55
CA TRP A 135 -37.11 -2.78 0.28
C TRP A 135 -37.04 -2.41 1.76
N GLU A 136 -36.61 -1.19 2.08
CA GLU A 136 -36.62 -0.65 3.43
C GLU A 136 -38.06 -0.59 3.99
N ASP A 137 -39.03 -0.18 3.16
CA ASP A 137 -40.46 -0.18 3.51
C ASP A 137 -41.01 -1.59 3.76
N ILE A 138 -40.61 -2.59 2.96
CA ILE A 138 -40.99 -3.99 3.19
C ILE A 138 -40.46 -4.44 4.55
N GLU A 139 -39.19 -4.16 4.84
CA GLU A 139 -38.56 -4.57 6.08
C GLU A 139 -39.18 -3.90 7.31
N ARG A 140 -39.53 -2.61 7.23
CA ARG A 140 -40.29 -1.92 8.29
C ARG A 140 -41.65 -2.56 8.53
N ARG A 141 -42.35 -3.02 7.49
CA ARG A 141 -43.64 -3.71 7.66
C ARG A 141 -43.48 -5.10 8.28
N GLU A 142 -42.35 -5.76 8.03
CA GLU A 142 -42.06 -7.10 8.57
C GLU A 142 -41.55 -7.05 10.01
N LEU A 143 -40.63 -6.14 10.32
CA LEU A 143 -39.83 -6.14 11.55
C LEU A 143 -40.08 -4.90 12.43
N GLY A 144 -40.86 -3.94 11.95
CA GLY A 144 -41.12 -2.63 12.58
C GLY A 144 -40.05 -1.58 12.29
N GLU A 145 -38.82 -2.00 12.02
CA GLU A 145 -37.64 -1.17 11.74
C GLU A 145 -36.75 -1.86 10.67
N PRO A 146 -35.93 -1.11 9.93
CA PRO A 146 -35.09 -1.64 8.85
C PRO A 146 -33.77 -2.24 9.39
N ILE A 147 -33.88 -3.20 10.31
CA ILE A 147 -32.76 -3.68 11.14
C ILE A 147 -31.65 -4.43 10.39
N VAL A 148 -31.98 -5.15 9.31
CA VAL A 148 -31.04 -5.90 8.47
C VAL A 148 -30.21 -4.95 7.64
N ILE A 149 -30.85 -3.99 6.98
CA ILE A 149 -30.12 -2.99 6.18
C ILE A 149 -29.28 -2.06 7.08
N GLU A 150 -29.77 -1.66 8.25
CA GLU A 150 -28.98 -0.93 9.25
C GLU A 150 -27.76 -1.74 9.72
N ALA A 151 -27.91 -3.04 9.95
CA ALA A 151 -26.82 -3.92 10.34
C ALA A 151 -25.74 -4.04 9.24
N VAL A 152 -26.14 -4.12 7.97
CA VAL A 152 -25.21 -4.13 6.82
C VAL A 152 -24.41 -2.82 6.77
N ILE A 153 -25.08 -1.67 6.86
CA ILE A 153 -24.44 -0.35 6.88
C ILE A 153 -23.46 -0.23 8.06
N GLU A 154 -23.87 -0.68 9.25
CA GLU A 154 -23.04 -0.63 10.45
C GLU A 154 -21.79 -1.52 10.33
N LEU A 155 -21.92 -2.71 9.73
CA LEU A 155 -20.79 -3.60 9.47
C LEU A 155 -19.81 -2.99 8.46
N GLN A 156 -20.29 -2.46 7.33
CA GLN A 156 -19.42 -1.80 6.34
C GLN A 156 -18.65 -0.61 6.96
N LEU A 157 -19.33 0.24 7.73
CA LEU A 157 -18.68 1.38 8.40
C LEU A 157 -17.68 0.94 9.47
N ARG A 158 -17.97 -0.13 10.23
CA ARG A 158 -17.04 -0.69 11.22
C ARG A 158 -15.74 -1.17 10.59
N GLU A 159 -15.81 -1.82 9.43
CA GLU A 159 -14.60 -2.27 8.71
C GLU A 159 -13.68 -1.09 8.35
N LEU A 160 -14.24 0.04 7.89
CA LEU A 160 -13.47 1.24 7.62
C LEU A 160 -12.89 1.87 8.90
N MET A 161 -13.64 1.86 10.00
CA MET A 161 -13.20 2.40 11.29
C MET A 161 -12.06 1.60 11.94
N LYS A 162 -11.89 0.32 11.61
CA LYS A 162 -10.78 -0.51 12.13
C LYS A 162 -9.41 -0.08 11.58
N VAL A 163 -9.38 0.50 10.38
CA VAL A 163 -8.13 0.79 9.65
C VAL A 163 -7.20 1.69 10.46
N ASN A 164 -5.98 1.19 10.73
CA ASN A 164 -4.94 1.85 11.51
C ASN A 164 -5.45 2.29 12.91
N LYS A 165 -6.25 1.44 13.55
CA LYS A 165 -6.88 1.69 14.86
C LYS A 165 -7.71 2.98 14.88
N GLY A 166 -8.41 3.25 13.77
CA GLY A 166 -9.25 4.43 13.57
C GLY A 166 -8.50 5.72 13.21
N ARG A 167 -7.17 5.67 13.05
CA ARG A 167 -6.35 6.83 12.66
C ARG A 167 -6.05 6.80 11.16
N SER A 168 -7.09 6.93 10.35
CA SER A 168 -6.97 6.88 8.89
C SER A 168 -7.98 7.77 8.19
N LEU A 169 -7.70 8.14 6.93
CA LEU A 169 -8.64 8.86 6.08
C LEU A 169 -9.99 8.13 5.96
N VAL A 170 -9.95 6.81 5.73
CA VAL A 170 -11.17 6.01 5.56
C VAL A 170 -11.97 5.85 6.85
N ALA A 171 -11.30 5.77 8.01
CA ALA A 171 -11.98 5.77 9.31
C ALA A 171 -12.66 7.12 9.59
N GLU A 172 -12.01 8.23 9.27
CA GLU A 172 -12.58 9.57 9.40
C GLU A 172 -13.80 9.75 8.49
N ILE A 173 -13.71 9.27 7.23
CA ILE A 173 -14.84 9.24 6.30
C ILE A 173 -16.01 8.43 6.90
N ALA A 174 -15.74 7.23 7.42
CA ALA A 174 -16.77 6.40 8.04
C ALA A 174 -17.45 7.09 9.23
N GLN A 175 -16.71 7.85 10.04
CA GLN A 175 -17.26 8.65 11.13
C GLN A 175 -18.10 9.84 10.64
N ARG A 176 -17.74 10.47 9.54
CA ARG A 176 -18.56 11.53 8.93
C ARG A 176 -19.83 10.99 8.31
N VAL A 177 -19.75 9.84 7.64
CA VAL A 177 -20.89 9.15 7.02
C VAL A 177 -21.86 8.67 8.09
N SER A 178 -21.39 8.03 9.17
CA SER A 178 -22.26 7.51 10.23
C SER A 178 -23.14 8.59 10.87
N LYS A 179 -22.65 9.84 10.95
CA LYS A 179 -23.40 11.00 11.46
C LYS A 179 -24.48 11.50 10.48
N LYS A 180 -24.40 11.15 9.20
CA LYS A 180 -25.34 11.56 8.14
C LYS A 180 -26.43 10.50 7.86
N VAL A 181 -26.26 9.27 8.33
CA VAL A 181 -27.25 8.19 8.14
C VAL A 181 -28.51 8.46 8.97
N SER A 182 -29.65 8.54 8.30
CA SER A 182 -30.97 8.80 8.91
C SER A 182 -31.73 7.51 9.20
N LYS A 183 -32.36 7.42 10.38
CA LYS A 183 -33.25 6.30 10.72
C LYS A 183 -34.55 6.23 9.92
N LEU A 184 -34.92 7.30 9.21
CA LEU A 184 -36.14 7.35 8.39
C LEU A 184 -35.93 6.83 6.96
N GLY A 185 -34.69 6.86 6.46
CA GLY A 185 -34.29 6.38 5.14
C GLY A 185 -32.80 6.05 5.15
N CYS A 186 -32.47 4.94 5.81
CA CYS A 186 -31.09 4.62 6.16
C CYS A 186 -30.26 4.28 4.92
N ALA A 187 -30.82 3.54 3.97
CA ALA A 187 -30.13 3.15 2.75
C ALA A 187 -29.80 4.36 1.87
N ARG A 188 -30.80 5.20 1.59
CA ARG A 188 -30.66 6.38 0.74
C ARG A 188 -29.68 7.39 1.33
N SER A 189 -29.83 7.72 2.62
CA SER A 189 -28.93 8.66 3.28
C SER A 189 -27.49 8.14 3.38
N TYR A 190 -27.30 6.83 3.57
CA TYR A 190 -25.99 6.20 3.52
C TYR A 190 -25.35 6.31 2.13
N ILE A 191 -26.09 5.95 1.07
CA ILE A 191 -25.63 6.07 -0.32
C ILE A 191 -25.23 7.51 -0.64
N GLU A 192 -26.08 8.49 -0.32
CA GLU A 192 -25.82 9.90 -0.61
C GLU A 192 -24.58 10.42 0.15
N ALA A 193 -24.42 10.03 1.42
CA ALA A 193 -23.26 10.39 2.21
C ALA A 193 -21.96 9.78 1.65
N MET A 194 -21.98 8.51 1.24
CA MET A 194 -20.82 7.84 0.64
C MET A 194 -20.46 8.44 -0.73
N ILE A 195 -21.45 8.68 -1.60
CA ILE A 195 -21.25 9.34 -2.90
C ILE A 195 -20.58 10.70 -2.71
N TYR A 196 -21.04 11.49 -1.73
CA TYR A 196 -20.45 12.78 -1.42
C TYR A 196 -18.98 12.66 -1.03
N GLU A 197 -18.63 11.74 -0.14
CA GLU A 197 -17.25 11.55 0.34
C GLU A 197 -16.33 11.02 -0.78
N ILE A 198 -16.83 10.15 -1.67
CA ILE A 198 -16.05 9.66 -2.82
C ILE A 198 -15.76 10.81 -3.80
N ARG A 199 -16.79 11.52 -4.27
CA ARG A 199 -16.67 12.53 -5.33
C ARG A 199 -15.91 13.79 -4.89
N ASN A 200 -16.04 14.17 -3.62
CA ASN A 200 -15.41 15.39 -3.12
C ASN A 200 -14.01 15.18 -2.52
N ASN A 201 -13.54 13.93 -2.47
CA ASN A 201 -12.22 13.62 -1.93
C ASN A 201 -11.09 14.22 -2.78
N PHE A 202 -10.04 14.72 -2.12
CA PHE A 202 -8.83 15.20 -2.78
C PHE A 202 -8.22 14.16 -3.73
N TYR A 203 -8.04 12.92 -3.28
CA TYR A 203 -7.42 11.86 -4.10
C TYR A 203 -8.26 11.54 -5.33
N ARG A 204 -9.59 11.51 -5.17
CA ARG A 204 -10.49 11.27 -6.31
C ARG A 204 -10.38 12.38 -7.35
N LYS A 205 -10.39 13.65 -6.92
CA LYS A 205 -10.24 14.79 -7.83
C LYS A 205 -8.88 14.79 -8.53
N ALA A 206 -7.80 14.50 -7.80
CA ALA A 206 -6.45 14.41 -8.35
C ALA A 206 -6.33 13.26 -9.37
N TYR A 207 -6.97 12.12 -9.10
CA TYR A 207 -7.07 10.99 -10.02
C TYR A 207 -7.84 11.35 -11.29
N ASP A 208 -9.01 11.99 -11.15
CA ASP A 208 -9.85 12.37 -12.29
C ASP A 208 -9.14 13.35 -13.24
N LEU A 209 -8.30 14.24 -12.69
CA LEU A 209 -7.46 15.17 -13.44
C LEU A 209 -6.15 14.56 -13.97
N ASN A 210 -5.93 13.26 -13.76
CA ASN A 210 -4.70 12.51 -14.11
C ASN A 210 -3.42 13.19 -13.58
N LEU A 211 -3.46 13.71 -12.36
CA LEU A 211 -2.29 14.42 -11.79
C LEU A 211 -1.21 13.47 -11.29
N CYS A 212 -1.61 12.29 -10.80
CA CYS A 212 -0.74 11.27 -10.25
C CYS A 212 -1.54 9.97 -10.04
N LYS A 213 -0.85 8.82 -10.00
CA LYS A 213 -1.41 7.58 -9.45
C LYS A 213 -1.19 7.52 -7.94
N PHE A 214 -2.00 6.73 -7.23
CA PHE A 214 -1.90 6.57 -5.78
C PHE A 214 -1.85 5.11 -5.36
N GLY A 215 -1.06 4.85 -4.31
CA GLY A 215 -0.94 3.56 -3.65
C GLY A 215 -1.09 3.65 -2.13
N ASN A 216 -1.26 2.50 -1.48
CA ASN A 216 -1.44 2.43 -0.03
C ASN A 216 -0.34 1.60 0.64
N ASP A 217 0.24 2.08 1.75
CA ASP A 217 1.18 1.34 2.61
C ASP A 217 0.44 0.63 3.77
N TYR A 218 -0.69 -0.02 3.48
CA TYR A 218 -1.47 -0.78 4.47
C TYR A 218 -2.33 -1.85 3.80
N ALA A 219 -2.56 -2.97 4.49
CA ALA A 219 -3.36 -4.06 3.93
C ALA A 219 -4.88 -3.82 4.01
N LEU A 220 -5.35 -2.92 4.89
CA LEU A 220 -6.77 -2.72 5.14
C LEU A 220 -7.30 -1.42 4.52
N GLY A 221 -8.63 -1.35 4.29
CA GLY A 221 -9.32 -0.18 3.74
C GLY A 221 -9.24 -0.03 2.21
N LEU A 222 -8.58 -0.96 1.53
CA LEU A 222 -8.26 -0.89 0.10
C LEU A 222 -9.49 -0.79 -0.80
N ARG A 223 -10.58 -1.47 -0.43
CA ARG A 223 -11.84 -1.41 -1.20
C ARG A 223 -12.33 0.02 -1.39
N PHE A 224 -12.36 0.80 -0.31
CA PHE A 224 -12.78 2.20 -0.39
C PHE A 224 -11.76 3.07 -1.12
N LEU A 225 -10.46 2.85 -0.89
CA LEU A 225 -9.39 3.58 -1.60
C LEU A 225 -9.44 3.33 -3.11
N ARG A 226 -9.81 2.13 -3.56
CA ARG A 226 -10.02 1.80 -4.98
C ARG A 226 -11.08 2.71 -5.61
N HIS A 227 -12.18 3.00 -4.91
CA HIS A 227 -13.21 3.94 -5.38
C HIS A 227 -12.68 5.37 -5.57
N LEU A 228 -11.62 5.74 -4.85
CA LEU A 228 -10.93 7.03 -5.01
C LEU A 228 -9.90 7.03 -6.16
N GLY A 229 -9.62 5.89 -6.78
CA GLY A 229 -8.63 5.75 -7.84
C GLY A 229 -7.24 5.27 -7.37
N PHE A 230 -7.13 4.71 -6.17
CA PHE A 230 -5.90 4.01 -5.78
C PHE A 230 -5.75 2.74 -6.63
N VAL A 231 -4.54 2.48 -7.10
CA VAL A 231 -4.23 1.41 -8.05
C VAL A 231 -3.11 0.49 -7.55
N GLN A 232 -2.61 0.70 -6.34
CA GLN A 232 -1.47 -0.04 -5.83
C GLN A 232 -1.58 -0.22 -4.32
N VAL A 233 -1.09 -1.37 -3.82
CA VAL A 233 -0.83 -1.55 -2.40
C VAL A 233 0.57 -2.11 -2.18
N SER A 234 1.26 -1.52 -1.22
CA SER A 234 2.60 -1.86 -0.81
C SER A 234 2.52 -2.56 0.55
N THR A 235 2.84 -3.86 0.59
CA THR A 235 2.86 -4.63 1.85
C THR A 235 4.21 -5.32 2.06
N ASN A 236 4.42 -5.83 3.26
CA ASN A 236 5.56 -6.69 3.63
C ASN A 236 5.14 -7.57 4.81
N PRO A 237 5.92 -8.58 5.22
CA PRO A 237 5.58 -9.42 6.37
C PRO A 237 5.24 -8.65 7.65
N VAL A 238 5.84 -7.48 7.87
CA VAL A 238 5.57 -6.63 9.03
C VAL A 238 4.19 -5.99 8.95
N LEU A 239 3.82 -5.48 7.77
CA LEU A 239 2.50 -4.91 7.52
C LEU A 239 1.43 -6.01 7.51
N ALA A 240 1.75 -7.21 7.03
CA ALA A 240 0.89 -8.38 7.18
C ALA A 240 0.68 -8.75 8.66
N ALA A 241 1.75 -8.75 9.46
CA ALA A 241 1.66 -8.96 10.90
C ALA A 241 0.79 -7.89 11.59
N ARG A 242 0.86 -6.62 11.16
CA ARG A 242 -0.03 -5.56 11.65
C ARG A 242 -1.49 -5.79 11.29
N ALA A 243 -1.78 -6.39 10.13
CA ALA A 243 -3.16 -6.75 9.78
C ALA A 243 -3.73 -7.77 10.77
N TYR A 244 -2.93 -8.75 11.19
CA TYR A 244 -3.30 -9.69 12.26
C TYR A 244 -3.47 -9.03 13.65
N ASP A 245 -2.72 -7.96 13.93
CA ASP A 245 -2.85 -7.21 15.19
C ASP A 245 -4.08 -6.27 15.19
N ASP A 246 -4.47 -5.71 14.04
CA ASP A 246 -5.62 -4.82 13.89
C ASP A 246 -6.95 -5.55 13.69
N ASP A 247 -6.93 -6.75 13.07
CA ASP A 247 -8.09 -7.62 12.91
C ASP A 247 -7.87 -8.98 13.61
N SER A 248 -8.41 -9.10 14.82
CA SER A 248 -8.31 -10.34 15.59
C SER A 248 -9.05 -11.52 14.95
N GLU A 249 -10.00 -11.28 14.03
CA GLU A 249 -10.70 -12.34 13.31
C GLU A 249 -9.79 -13.03 12.27
N LEU A 250 -8.74 -12.34 11.78
CA LEU A 250 -7.80 -12.89 10.81
C LEU A 250 -7.01 -14.08 11.37
N TRP A 251 -6.63 -14.05 12.65
CA TRP A 251 -6.01 -15.19 13.32
C TRP A 251 -6.93 -16.41 13.34
N SER A 252 -8.21 -16.20 13.63
CA SER A 252 -9.21 -17.27 13.66
C SER A 252 -9.43 -17.87 12.26
N ARG A 253 -9.50 -17.01 11.22
CA ARG A 253 -9.61 -17.44 9.81
C ARG A 253 -8.37 -18.23 9.38
N PHE A 254 -7.18 -17.75 9.72
CA PHE A 254 -5.93 -18.43 9.37
C PHE A 254 -5.77 -19.77 10.10
N ARG A 255 -6.13 -19.86 11.40
CA ARG A 255 -6.17 -21.14 12.14
C ARG A 255 -7.04 -22.15 11.43
N LYS A 256 -8.27 -21.77 11.06
CA LYS A 256 -9.21 -22.65 10.36
C LYS A 256 -8.65 -23.11 9.01
N TYR A 257 -8.07 -22.19 8.23
CA TYR A 257 -7.40 -22.52 6.98
C TYR A 257 -6.25 -23.51 7.19
N ALA A 258 -5.46 -23.32 8.25
CA ALA A 258 -4.38 -24.25 8.59
C ALA A 258 -4.92 -25.64 8.94
N GLU A 259 -5.95 -25.73 9.79
CA GLU A 259 -6.58 -26.99 10.22
C GLU A 259 -7.26 -27.75 9.07
N GLU A 260 -7.93 -27.04 8.16
CA GLU A 260 -8.73 -27.66 7.11
C GLU A 260 -7.95 -27.94 5.82
N ILE A 261 -6.98 -27.09 5.49
CA ILE A 261 -6.25 -27.09 4.20
C ILE A 261 -4.77 -27.40 4.40
N LEU A 262 -4.03 -26.58 5.16
CA LEU A 262 -2.57 -26.71 5.23
C LEU A 262 -2.12 -28.05 5.84
N VAL A 263 -2.84 -28.60 6.82
CA VAL A 263 -2.56 -29.93 7.38
C VAL A 263 -2.55 -31.02 6.29
N LYS A 264 -3.41 -30.87 5.27
CA LYS A 264 -3.54 -31.85 4.17
C LYS A 264 -2.50 -31.61 3.08
N GLU A 265 -2.25 -30.35 2.73
CA GLU A 265 -1.32 -29.98 1.66
C GLU A 265 0.15 -30.10 2.10
N HIS A 266 0.44 -29.78 3.37
CA HIS A 266 1.78 -29.70 3.94
C HIS A 266 1.89 -30.39 5.30
N PRO A 267 1.62 -31.72 5.40
CA PRO A 267 1.67 -32.44 6.67
C PRO A 267 3.05 -32.39 7.35
N GLU A 268 4.13 -32.15 6.60
CA GLU A 268 5.48 -31.92 7.11
C GLU A 268 5.62 -30.64 7.95
N TRP A 269 4.84 -29.58 7.66
CA TRP A 269 4.87 -28.33 8.43
C TRP A 269 4.35 -28.51 9.85
N PHE A 270 3.40 -29.43 10.05
CA PHE A 270 2.83 -29.72 11.37
C PHE A 270 3.65 -30.74 12.15
N ARG A 271 4.43 -31.59 11.46
CA ARG A 271 5.37 -32.52 12.10
C ARG A 271 6.66 -31.85 12.56
N GLU A 272 7.21 -30.94 11.75
CA GLU A 272 8.49 -30.26 12.00
C GLU A 272 8.36 -28.73 11.82
N PRO A 273 7.49 -28.04 12.57
CA PRO A 273 7.16 -26.63 12.32
C PRO A 273 8.35 -25.66 12.35
N GLU A 274 9.38 -25.96 13.16
CA GLU A 274 10.60 -25.13 13.21
C GLU A 274 11.44 -25.24 11.93
N ARG A 275 11.43 -26.40 11.27
CA ARG A 275 12.18 -26.63 10.04
C ARG A 275 11.58 -25.86 8.85
N TYR A 276 10.26 -25.71 8.85
CA TYR A 276 9.48 -25.02 7.81
C TYR A 276 8.99 -23.63 8.26
N ALA A 277 9.65 -23.04 9.26
CA ALA A 277 9.20 -21.80 9.89
C ALA A 277 9.03 -20.65 8.88
N ASP A 278 9.93 -20.54 7.90
CA ASP A 278 9.86 -19.51 6.87
C ASP A 278 8.71 -19.78 5.89
N ASP A 279 8.54 -21.01 5.41
CA ASP A 279 7.43 -21.39 4.49
C ASP A 279 6.06 -21.10 5.11
N ILE A 280 5.88 -21.51 6.38
CA ILE A 280 4.68 -21.24 7.18
C ILE A 280 4.41 -19.73 7.28
N THR A 281 5.45 -18.93 7.50
CA THR A 281 5.33 -17.47 7.66
C THR A 281 5.00 -16.79 6.34
N MET A 282 5.58 -17.26 5.24
CA MET A 282 5.28 -16.74 3.90
C MET A 282 3.86 -17.09 3.46
N GLU A 283 3.33 -18.25 3.87
CA GLU A 283 1.94 -18.64 3.64
C GLU A 283 0.96 -17.81 4.49
N ALA A 284 1.28 -17.54 5.76
CA ALA A 284 0.49 -16.62 6.58
C ALA A 284 0.49 -15.20 5.99
N THR A 285 1.63 -14.75 5.46
CA THR A 285 1.73 -13.47 4.76
C THR A 285 0.84 -13.47 3.50
N ARG A 286 0.88 -14.53 2.69
CA ARG A 286 0.01 -14.67 1.52
C ARG A 286 -1.46 -14.62 1.90
N PHE A 287 -1.85 -15.37 2.93
CA PHE A 287 -3.23 -15.45 3.42
C PHE A 287 -3.76 -14.08 3.84
N ALA A 288 -2.97 -13.30 4.59
CA ALA A 288 -3.33 -11.95 5.01
C ALA A 288 -3.52 -10.97 3.85
N LEU A 289 -2.93 -11.26 2.69
CA LEU A 289 -2.96 -10.40 1.50
C LEU A 289 -3.95 -10.88 0.44
N LEU A 290 -4.60 -12.04 0.61
CA LEU A 290 -5.46 -12.63 -0.42
C LEU A 290 -6.60 -11.69 -0.83
N ASP A 291 -7.23 -11.04 0.15
CA ASP A 291 -8.30 -10.07 -0.10
C ASP A 291 -7.78 -8.83 -0.88
N ASN A 292 -6.49 -8.48 -0.78
CA ASN A 292 -5.90 -7.36 -1.51
C ASN A 292 -5.81 -7.68 -3.01
N PHE A 293 -5.41 -8.91 -3.36
CA PHE A 293 -5.36 -9.34 -4.75
C PHE A 293 -6.76 -9.32 -5.37
N TYR A 294 -7.79 -9.74 -4.62
CA TYR A 294 -9.19 -9.64 -5.06
C TYR A 294 -9.63 -8.20 -5.32
N VAL A 295 -9.32 -7.27 -4.41
CA VAL A 295 -9.68 -5.86 -4.56
C VAL A 295 -9.12 -5.25 -5.85
N PHE A 296 -7.89 -5.59 -6.22
CA PHE A 296 -7.21 -4.98 -7.36
C PHE A 296 -7.30 -5.76 -8.68
N ARG A 297 -8.03 -6.90 -8.73
CA ARG A 297 -8.26 -7.66 -9.98
C ARG A 297 -8.83 -6.82 -11.12
N ILE A 298 -9.85 -5.99 -10.84
CA ILE A 298 -10.48 -5.15 -11.86
C ILE A 298 -9.45 -4.22 -12.52
N PRO A 299 -8.79 -3.29 -11.79
CA PRO A 299 -7.84 -2.39 -12.43
C PRO A 299 -6.69 -3.16 -13.08
N PHE A 300 -6.27 -4.30 -12.54
CA PHE A 300 -5.23 -5.13 -13.15
C PHE A 300 -5.59 -5.64 -14.55
N ILE A 301 -6.75 -6.28 -14.70
CA ILE A 301 -7.17 -6.83 -15.99
C ILE A 301 -7.52 -5.71 -16.97
N LEU A 302 -8.30 -4.71 -16.55
CA LEU A 302 -8.78 -3.65 -17.44
C LEU A 302 -7.66 -2.71 -17.92
N SER A 303 -6.62 -2.48 -17.10
CA SER A 303 -5.46 -1.68 -17.47
C SER A 303 -4.40 -2.47 -18.28
N LYS A 304 -4.64 -3.77 -18.53
CA LYS A 304 -3.64 -4.68 -19.13
C LYS A 304 -2.36 -4.72 -18.28
N TYR A 305 -2.51 -5.03 -17.00
CA TYR A 305 -1.44 -5.26 -16.02
C TYR A 305 -0.61 -4.01 -15.66
N HIS A 306 -1.16 -2.81 -15.91
CA HIS A 306 -0.49 -1.54 -15.66
C HIS A 306 -0.80 -0.98 -14.27
N ASP A 307 -2.02 -1.21 -13.80
CA ASP A 307 -2.54 -0.77 -12.51
C ASP A 307 -3.03 -1.99 -11.72
N GLY A 308 -3.49 -1.77 -10.49
CA GLY A 308 -4.07 -2.81 -9.64
C GLY A 308 -3.04 -3.79 -9.09
N LEU A 309 -1.91 -3.33 -8.56
CA LEU A 309 -0.82 -4.22 -8.16
C LEU A 309 -0.64 -4.33 -6.64
N VAL A 310 -0.44 -5.56 -6.18
CA VAL A 310 -0.16 -5.90 -4.80
C VAL A 310 1.32 -6.24 -4.64
N SER A 311 2.01 -5.48 -3.79
CA SER A 311 3.41 -5.74 -3.49
C SER A 311 3.54 -6.79 -2.39
N TYR A 312 4.23 -7.88 -2.72
CA TYR A 312 4.57 -8.97 -1.82
C TYR A 312 6.08 -9.02 -1.62
N GLN A 313 6.55 -8.99 -0.37
CA GLN A 313 7.98 -9.10 -0.10
C GLN A 313 8.40 -10.55 0.11
N LEU A 314 9.48 -10.96 -0.57
CA LEU A 314 10.12 -12.26 -0.34
C LEU A 314 10.71 -12.35 1.06
N ASN A 315 11.07 -13.57 1.48
CA ASN A 315 11.78 -13.78 2.74
C ASN A 315 13.05 -12.89 2.78
N PRO A 316 13.16 -11.95 3.74
CA PRO A 316 14.29 -11.02 3.80
C PRO A 316 15.63 -11.73 4.03
N LEU A 317 15.62 -12.97 4.54
CA LEU A 317 16.81 -13.78 4.81
C LEU A 317 17.49 -14.33 3.55
N ILE A 318 16.82 -14.28 2.39
CA ILE A 318 17.37 -14.74 1.10
C ILE A 318 17.58 -13.59 0.11
N ALA A 319 17.40 -12.34 0.53
CA ALA A 319 17.43 -11.16 -0.35
C ALA A 319 18.79 -10.92 -1.07
N ASN A 320 19.86 -11.56 -0.61
CA ASN A 320 21.18 -11.52 -1.22
C ASN A 320 21.49 -12.73 -2.15
N ASP A 321 20.56 -13.68 -2.29
CA ASP A 321 20.72 -14.92 -3.04
C ASP A 321 19.76 -14.92 -4.23
N VAL A 322 20.32 -14.78 -5.44
CA VAL A 322 19.53 -14.63 -6.67
C VAL A 322 18.71 -15.89 -6.96
N GLU A 323 19.32 -17.07 -6.90
CA GLU A 323 18.64 -18.31 -7.28
C GLU A 323 17.50 -18.63 -6.31
N LYS A 324 17.74 -18.50 -5.00
CA LYS A 324 16.68 -18.73 -4.01
C LYS A 324 15.55 -17.72 -4.14
N SER A 325 15.88 -16.45 -4.39
CA SER A 325 14.87 -15.40 -4.56
C SER A 325 14.00 -15.65 -5.79
N VAL A 326 14.61 -15.95 -6.94
CA VAL A 326 13.90 -16.23 -8.18
C VAL A 326 13.05 -17.50 -8.06
N GLU A 327 13.53 -18.53 -7.38
CA GLU A 327 12.74 -19.75 -7.15
C GLU A 327 11.55 -19.51 -6.23
N ALA A 328 11.73 -18.73 -5.15
CA ALA A 328 10.62 -18.34 -4.27
C ALA A 328 9.53 -17.56 -5.03
N VAL A 329 9.92 -16.70 -5.99
CA VAL A 329 8.96 -15.99 -6.86
C VAL A 329 8.14 -16.96 -7.70
N LYS A 330 8.76 -17.96 -8.33
CA LYS A 330 8.04 -18.95 -9.15
C LYS A 330 7.01 -19.72 -8.32
N ILE A 331 7.42 -20.20 -7.15
CA ILE A 331 6.56 -20.97 -6.25
C ILE A 331 5.35 -20.12 -5.84
N PHE A 332 5.60 -18.90 -5.40
CA PHE A 332 4.54 -17.98 -4.96
C PHE A 332 3.59 -17.60 -6.10
N ALA A 333 4.12 -17.18 -7.25
CA ALA A 333 3.32 -16.77 -8.39
C ALA A 333 2.44 -17.92 -8.90
N THR A 334 3.00 -19.14 -9.01
CA THR A 334 2.26 -20.33 -9.46
C THR A 334 1.14 -20.72 -8.47
N ARG A 335 1.38 -20.57 -7.16
CA ARG A 335 0.34 -20.83 -6.15
C ARG A 335 -0.77 -19.79 -6.24
N LEU A 336 -0.41 -18.51 -6.29
CA LEU A 336 -1.37 -17.43 -6.38
C LEU A 336 -2.20 -17.50 -7.67
N GLU A 337 -1.59 -17.87 -8.79
CA GLU A 337 -2.29 -18.03 -10.06
C GLU A 337 -3.46 -19.03 -9.98
N LYS A 338 -3.28 -20.14 -9.25
CA LYS A 338 -4.34 -21.14 -9.03
C LYS A 338 -5.52 -20.58 -8.24
N ASP A 339 -5.24 -19.81 -7.20
CA ASP A 339 -6.28 -19.19 -6.37
C ASP A 339 -7.06 -18.15 -7.18
N LEU A 340 -6.32 -17.31 -7.93
CA LEU A 340 -6.91 -16.25 -8.76
C LEU A 340 -7.65 -16.79 -9.97
N ALA A 341 -7.24 -17.93 -10.55
CA ALA A 341 -7.95 -18.54 -11.66
C ALA A 341 -9.40 -18.90 -11.27
N ILE A 342 -9.60 -19.43 -10.06
CA ILE A 342 -10.94 -19.72 -9.55
C ILE A 342 -11.74 -18.43 -9.38
N TYR A 343 -11.15 -17.40 -8.79
CA TYR A 343 -11.82 -16.11 -8.60
C TYR A 343 -12.20 -15.44 -9.92
N ASP A 344 -11.28 -15.44 -10.88
CA ASP A 344 -11.45 -14.84 -12.22
C ASP A 344 -12.52 -15.55 -13.05
N GLU A 345 -12.74 -16.86 -12.86
CA GLU A 345 -13.84 -17.58 -13.52
C GLU A 345 -15.22 -17.06 -13.09
N TYR A 346 -15.35 -16.60 -11.85
CA TYR A 346 -16.57 -15.96 -11.36
C TYR A 346 -16.60 -14.49 -11.77
N LEU A 347 -15.52 -13.73 -11.53
CA LEU A 347 -15.48 -12.30 -11.80
C LEU A 347 -15.77 -12.01 -13.28
N TRP A 348 -15.15 -12.77 -14.17
CA TRP A 348 -15.21 -12.57 -15.62
C TRP A 348 -16.19 -13.51 -16.32
N TRP A 349 -17.17 -14.06 -15.59
CA TRP A 349 -18.13 -14.98 -16.19
C TRP A 349 -18.88 -14.32 -17.37
N GLY A 350 -18.85 -14.95 -18.54
CA GLY A 350 -19.53 -14.42 -19.72
C GLY A 350 -18.84 -13.22 -20.39
N TYR A 351 -17.65 -12.82 -19.92
CA TYR A 351 -16.83 -11.77 -20.55
C TYR A 351 -15.61 -12.32 -21.27
N SER A 352 -15.13 -11.60 -22.28
CA SER A 352 -13.88 -11.91 -22.97
C SER A 352 -12.69 -11.23 -22.30
N VAL A 353 -11.95 -11.97 -21.48
CA VAL A 353 -10.69 -11.52 -20.87
C VAL A 353 -9.47 -12.25 -21.46
N PRO A 354 -8.32 -11.58 -21.61
CA PRO A 354 -7.16 -12.15 -22.32
C PRO A 354 -6.48 -13.28 -21.54
N GLU A 355 -6.39 -13.18 -20.22
CA GLU A 355 -5.69 -14.13 -19.36
C GLU A 355 -6.35 -14.16 -17.98
N LYS A 356 -6.82 -15.33 -17.54
CA LYS A 356 -7.37 -15.56 -16.20
C LYS A 356 -6.31 -16.16 -15.30
N GLY A 357 -6.35 -15.82 -14.01
CA GLY A 357 -5.44 -16.32 -13.00
C GLY A 357 -4.11 -15.56 -12.92
N ARG A 358 -3.70 -14.82 -13.96
CA ARG A 358 -2.44 -14.05 -13.94
C ARG A 358 -2.32 -13.23 -12.65
N PRO A 359 -1.27 -13.43 -11.83
CA PRO A 359 -1.10 -12.68 -10.59
C PRO A 359 -0.94 -11.18 -10.78
N ASP A 360 -1.76 -10.40 -10.07
CA ASP A 360 -1.66 -8.94 -9.93
C ASP A 360 -0.56 -8.56 -8.91
N LEU A 361 0.64 -9.06 -9.19
CA LEU A 361 1.73 -9.18 -8.23
C LEU A 361 2.94 -8.34 -8.64
N VAL A 362 3.50 -7.64 -7.66
CA VAL A 362 4.88 -7.16 -7.72
C VAL A 362 5.70 -7.67 -6.56
N ILE A 363 6.90 -8.16 -6.85
CA ILE A 363 7.79 -8.72 -5.84
C ILE A 363 8.64 -7.61 -5.25
N LYS A 364 8.59 -7.43 -3.92
CA LYS A 364 9.50 -6.51 -3.25
C LYS A 364 10.91 -7.07 -3.17
N VAL A 365 11.83 -6.44 -3.89
CA VAL A 365 13.25 -6.79 -3.94
C VAL A 365 14.03 -5.76 -3.14
N ALA A 366 14.82 -6.19 -2.15
CA ALA A 366 15.58 -5.28 -1.31
C ALA A 366 16.88 -4.82 -2.02
N ALA A 367 16.99 -3.53 -2.32
CA ALA A 367 18.16 -2.87 -2.90
C ALA A 367 19.36 -2.75 -1.93
N ALA A 368 19.36 -3.49 -0.83
CA ALA A 368 20.48 -3.55 0.11
C ALA A 368 21.66 -4.37 -0.43
N TYR A 369 21.49 -5.13 -1.52
CA TYR A 369 22.50 -6.02 -2.06
C TYR A 369 22.62 -5.88 -3.59
N PRO A 370 23.83 -6.04 -4.18
CA PRO A 370 24.01 -6.07 -5.63
C PRO A 370 23.11 -7.08 -6.36
N ALA A 371 22.80 -8.20 -5.68
CA ALA A 371 21.91 -9.25 -6.19
C ALA A 371 20.54 -8.72 -6.65
N ALA A 372 20.07 -7.60 -6.09
CA ALA A 372 18.81 -6.97 -6.48
C ALA A 372 18.72 -6.64 -7.97
N ILE A 373 19.85 -6.29 -8.60
CA ILE A 373 19.92 -5.98 -10.04
C ILE A 373 19.53 -7.21 -10.85
N GLU A 374 20.16 -8.35 -10.58
CA GLU A 374 19.90 -9.60 -11.33
C GLU A 374 18.52 -10.18 -11.00
N ILE A 375 18.10 -10.12 -9.74
CA ILE A 375 16.75 -10.57 -9.33
C ILE A 375 15.70 -9.76 -10.09
N ALA A 376 15.80 -8.43 -10.12
CA ALA A 376 14.87 -7.57 -10.84
C ALA A 376 14.82 -7.93 -12.33
N GLU A 377 15.97 -8.07 -13.00
CA GLU A 377 15.99 -8.43 -14.42
C GLU A 377 15.31 -9.78 -14.68
N ARG A 378 15.61 -10.82 -13.88
CA ARG A 378 15.11 -12.18 -14.10
C ARG A 378 13.61 -12.33 -13.85
N ILE A 379 13.06 -11.68 -12.84
CA ILE A 379 11.62 -11.80 -12.54
C ILE A 379 10.77 -11.03 -13.56
N ASN A 380 11.26 -9.87 -14.03
CA ASN A 380 10.59 -9.12 -15.09
C ASN A 380 10.63 -9.85 -16.42
N GLU A 381 11.72 -10.58 -16.70
CA GLU A 381 11.81 -11.47 -17.87
C GLU A 381 10.74 -12.58 -17.87
N MET A 382 10.21 -12.94 -16.69
CA MET A 382 9.09 -13.87 -16.53
C MET A 382 7.71 -13.20 -16.63
N GLY A 383 7.65 -11.87 -16.78
CA GLY A 383 6.39 -11.10 -16.73
C GLY A 383 5.87 -10.82 -15.33
N VAL A 384 6.67 -11.09 -14.28
CA VAL A 384 6.35 -10.73 -12.88
C VAL A 384 7.01 -9.41 -12.55
N GLY A 385 6.23 -8.41 -12.13
CA GLY A 385 6.79 -7.10 -11.82
C GLY A 385 7.59 -7.10 -10.52
N GLN A 386 8.49 -6.13 -10.37
CA GLN A 386 9.20 -5.86 -9.12
C GLN A 386 8.69 -4.58 -8.46
N ASN A 387 8.88 -4.50 -7.15
CA ASN A 387 8.83 -3.26 -6.39
C ASN A 387 10.14 -3.12 -5.60
N ILE A 388 11.09 -2.31 -6.05
CA ILE A 388 12.36 -2.16 -5.33
C ILE A 388 12.12 -1.48 -3.98
N THR A 389 12.73 -1.97 -2.91
CA THR A 389 12.62 -1.42 -1.55
C THR A 389 13.98 -1.37 -0.88
N VAL A 390 14.10 -0.73 0.29
CA VAL A 390 15.41 -0.48 0.96
C VAL A 390 16.37 0.26 0.02
N SER A 391 15.79 1.15 -0.79
CA SER A 391 16.43 2.06 -1.75
C SER A 391 16.34 3.49 -1.22
N TYR A 392 17.49 4.16 -1.22
CA TYR A 392 17.67 5.50 -0.67
C TYR A 392 18.50 6.41 -1.58
N THR A 393 19.14 5.83 -2.59
CA THR A 393 20.14 6.52 -3.40
C THR A 393 19.74 6.53 -4.86
N VAL A 394 20.13 7.58 -5.57
CA VAL A 394 19.96 7.70 -7.03
C VAL A 394 20.56 6.50 -7.75
N SER A 395 21.74 6.04 -7.29
CA SER A 395 22.45 4.92 -7.92
C SER A 395 21.71 3.59 -7.77
N GLN A 396 21.13 3.31 -6.59
CA GLN A 396 20.31 2.11 -6.39
C GLN A 396 19.11 2.09 -7.32
N GLU A 397 18.33 3.18 -7.30
CA GLU A 397 17.05 3.24 -8.02
C GLU A 397 17.25 3.19 -9.53
N VAL A 398 18.18 3.99 -10.07
CA VAL A 398 18.40 4.01 -11.53
C VAL A 398 19.00 2.70 -12.05
N LEU A 399 19.99 2.12 -11.36
CA LEU A 399 20.63 0.88 -11.83
C LEU A 399 19.65 -0.29 -11.84
N ILE A 400 18.82 -0.41 -10.80
CA ILE A 400 17.84 -1.50 -10.72
C ILE A 400 16.64 -1.24 -11.65
N GLY A 401 16.17 0.00 -11.77
CA GLY A 401 15.13 0.38 -12.73
C GLY A 401 15.51 0.02 -14.16
N VAL A 402 16.77 0.26 -14.56
CA VAL A 402 17.27 -0.15 -15.89
C VAL A 402 17.37 -1.67 -16.03
N ALA A 403 17.72 -2.40 -14.98
CA ALA A 403 17.69 -3.87 -14.98
C ALA A 403 16.26 -4.41 -15.19
N ALA A 404 15.27 -3.78 -14.56
CA ALA A 404 13.87 -4.09 -14.79
C ALA A 404 13.44 -3.79 -16.24
N MET A 405 13.84 -2.64 -16.81
CA MET A 405 13.60 -2.33 -18.23
C MET A 405 14.15 -3.43 -19.15
N LYS A 406 15.36 -3.94 -18.88
CA LYS A 406 15.94 -5.04 -19.65
C LYS A 406 15.14 -6.32 -19.51
N GLY A 407 14.74 -6.70 -18.29
CA GLY A 407 13.91 -7.87 -18.04
C GLY A 407 12.58 -7.79 -18.80
N MET A 408 11.88 -6.66 -18.70
CA MET A 408 10.63 -6.42 -19.41
C MET A 408 10.81 -6.45 -20.94
N ALA A 409 11.88 -5.86 -21.46
CA ALA A 409 12.20 -5.92 -22.89
C ALA A 409 12.41 -7.37 -23.36
N LYS A 410 13.07 -8.21 -22.56
CA LYS A 410 13.21 -9.65 -22.86
C LYS A 410 11.88 -10.39 -22.80
N ALA A 411 10.99 -10.04 -21.87
CA ALA A 411 9.64 -10.61 -21.78
C ALA A 411 8.82 -10.29 -23.04
N ILE A 412 8.85 -9.04 -23.51
CA ILE A 412 8.15 -8.62 -24.73
C ILE A 412 8.63 -9.40 -25.96
N LYS A 413 9.94 -9.67 -26.09
CA LYS A 413 10.47 -10.49 -27.20
C LYS A 413 9.90 -11.91 -27.22
N LYS A 414 9.42 -12.42 -26.06
CA LYS A 414 8.75 -13.71 -25.92
C LYS A 414 7.23 -13.62 -26.11
N GLY A 415 6.69 -12.42 -26.41
CA GLY A 415 5.26 -12.17 -26.48
C GLY A 415 4.58 -12.00 -25.12
N ILE A 416 5.36 -11.89 -24.03
CA ILE A 416 4.82 -11.70 -22.68
C ILE A 416 4.66 -10.20 -22.43
N MET A 417 3.41 -9.76 -22.21
CA MET A 417 3.15 -8.39 -21.77
C MET A 417 3.76 -8.17 -20.38
N PRO A 418 4.64 -7.18 -20.15
CA PRO A 418 5.19 -6.93 -18.84
C PRO A 418 4.12 -6.46 -17.86
N THR A 419 4.28 -6.84 -16.60
CA THR A 419 3.51 -6.26 -15.49
C THR A 419 4.17 -4.95 -15.09
N GLN A 420 3.39 -3.96 -14.65
CA GLN A 420 3.93 -2.71 -14.11
C GLN A 420 4.86 -2.97 -12.92
N THR A 421 5.85 -2.10 -12.80
CA THR A 421 6.89 -2.19 -11.79
C THR A 421 7.02 -0.87 -11.04
N TYR A 422 7.66 -0.94 -9.88
CA TYR A 422 7.83 0.21 -9.00
C TYR A 422 9.26 0.29 -8.46
N ASP A 423 9.78 1.50 -8.33
CA ASP A 423 11.01 1.78 -7.61
C ASP A 423 10.67 2.60 -6.37
N THR A 424 10.64 1.97 -5.19
CA THR A 424 10.27 2.67 -3.95
C THR A 424 11.43 3.54 -3.46
N ASN A 425 11.25 4.85 -3.45
CA ASN A 425 12.16 5.76 -2.76
C ASN A 425 11.77 5.84 -1.27
N MET A 426 12.67 5.41 -0.38
CA MET A 426 12.43 5.47 1.07
C MET A 426 12.90 6.80 1.71
N GLY A 427 12.52 7.93 1.09
CA GLY A 427 12.96 9.27 1.48
C GLY A 427 12.79 9.58 2.96
N GLY A 428 11.63 9.32 3.55
CA GLY A 428 11.40 9.60 4.98
C GLY A 428 12.24 8.75 5.95
N ARG A 429 12.81 7.62 5.50
CA ARG A 429 13.80 6.85 6.27
C ARG A 429 15.22 7.39 6.09
N LEU A 430 15.55 7.93 4.91
CA LEU A 430 16.78 8.70 4.70
C LEU A 430 16.79 9.94 5.61
N GLU A 431 15.67 10.66 5.70
CA GLU A 431 15.50 11.78 6.64
C GLU A 431 15.77 11.36 8.09
N ASP A 432 15.14 10.25 8.53
CA ASP A 432 15.34 9.72 9.88
C ASP A 432 16.83 9.39 10.13
N HIS A 433 17.53 8.78 9.16
CA HIS A 433 18.97 8.47 9.27
C HIS A 433 19.84 9.72 9.32
N LEU A 434 19.67 10.65 8.37
CA LEU A 434 20.46 11.88 8.32
C LEU A 434 20.27 12.71 9.59
N ARG A 435 19.05 12.79 10.10
CA ARG A 435 18.76 13.48 11.37
C ARG A 435 19.53 12.89 12.54
N GLU A 436 19.49 11.56 12.69
CA GLU A 436 20.21 10.87 13.77
C GLU A 436 21.73 11.06 13.65
N ASP A 437 22.30 10.88 12.45
CA ASP A 437 23.74 11.02 12.21
C ASP A 437 24.22 12.47 12.42
N ILE A 438 23.50 13.45 11.87
CA ILE A 438 23.84 14.87 12.00
C ILE A 438 23.72 15.31 13.46
N ALA A 439 22.65 14.90 14.16
CA ALA A 439 22.48 15.20 15.58
C ALA A 439 23.62 14.60 16.42
N ALA A 440 24.01 13.36 16.15
CA ALA A 440 25.11 12.70 16.83
C ALA A 440 26.45 13.40 16.57
N ARG A 441 26.73 13.80 15.32
CA ARG A 441 27.95 14.54 14.95
C ARG A 441 28.05 15.89 15.66
N LEU A 442 26.96 16.66 15.70
CA LEU A 442 26.92 17.94 16.41
C LEU A 442 27.21 17.76 17.91
N LEU A 443 26.59 16.75 18.52
CA LEU A 443 26.75 16.48 19.94
C LEU A 443 28.20 16.02 20.25
N LEU A 444 28.75 15.08 19.46
CA LEU A 444 30.13 14.61 19.62
C LEU A 444 31.15 15.73 19.46
N LYS A 445 30.99 16.59 18.43
CA LYS A 445 31.86 17.75 18.21
C LYS A 445 31.90 18.71 19.41
N GLY A 446 30.80 18.81 20.15
CA GLY A 446 30.73 19.59 21.39
C GLY A 446 31.40 18.89 22.56
N LEU A 447 31.12 17.61 22.71
CA LEU A 447 31.68 16.78 23.79
C LEU A 447 33.21 16.67 23.70
N GLU A 448 33.78 16.65 22.49
CA GLU A 448 35.24 16.68 22.27
C GLU A 448 35.93 17.89 22.91
N LYS A 449 35.23 19.02 23.06
CA LYS A 449 35.77 20.28 23.61
C LYS A 449 35.72 20.36 25.13
N VAL A 450 35.16 19.35 25.81
CA VAL A 450 34.98 19.37 27.26
C VAL A 450 35.54 18.11 27.92
N GLU A 451 35.88 18.25 29.20
CA GLU A 451 36.39 17.17 30.04
C GLU A 451 35.35 16.07 30.28
N GLU A 452 35.79 14.85 30.55
CA GLU A 452 34.93 13.66 30.66
C GLU A 452 33.79 13.82 31.69
N HIS A 453 34.06 14.38 32.86
CA HIS A 453 33.03 14.62 33.87
C HIS A 453 31.91 15.52 33.33
N ARG A 454 32.27 16.53 32.52
CA ARG A 454 31.33 17.46 31.91
C ARG A 454 30.60 16.81 30.74
N ARG A 455 31.26 15.93 29.96
CA ARG A 455 30.59 15.15 28.90
C ARG A 455 29.40 14.39 29.45
N TRP A 456 29.63 13.58 30.49
CA TRP A 456 28.58 12.76 31.09
C TRP A 456 27.52 13.59 31.80
N ALA A 457 27.88 14.72 32.43
CA ALA A 457 26.89 15.62 33.04
C ALA A 457 25.91 16.20 32.01
N VAL A 458 26.40 16.64 30.84
CA VAL A 458 25.55 17.13 29.73
C VAL A 458 24.66 16.00 29.21
N LEU A 459 25.21 14.81 29.00
CA LEU A 459 24.47 13.65 28.50
C LEU A 459 23.39 13.17 29.49
N ASP A 460 23.67 13.16 30.80
CA ASP A 460 22.71 12.82 31.84
C ASP A 460 21.52 13.82 31.85
N LYS A 461 21.83 15.12 31.72
CA LYS A 461 20.80 16.18 31.63
C LYS A 461 19.96 16.05 30.36
N LEU A 462 20.59 15.75 29.22
CA LEU A 462 19.89 15.50 27.96
C LEU A 462 19.00 14.26 28.05
N ALA A 463 19.51 13.14 28.57
CA ALA A 463 18.74 11.91 28.77
C ALA A 463 17.50 12.15 29.62
N LYS A 464 17.66 12.86 30.74
CA LYS A 464 16.55 13.25 31.62
C LYS A 464 15.55 14.16 30.91
N GLY A 465 16.01 15.17 30.18
CA GLY A 465 15.16 16.09 29.44
C GLY A 465 14.39 15.43 28.29
N LEU A 466 14.95 14.38 27.68
CA LEU A 466 14.29 13.57 26.66
C LEU A 466 13.40 12.47 27.23
N GLY A 467 13.38 12.28 28.55
CA GLY A 467 12.52 11.30 29.22
C GLY A 467 13.03 9.85 29.15
N VAL A 468 14.34 9.65 28.99
CA VAL A 468 14.94 8.31 29.02
C VAL A 468 14.88 7.76 30.45
N LYS A 469 14.41 6.52 30.61
CA LYS A 469 14.33 5.86 31.92
C LYS A 469 15.74 5.58 32.47
N GLU A 470 15.91 5.73 33.79
CA GLU A 470 17.22 5.63 34.45
C GLU A 470 17.88 4.25 34.30
N ASP A 471 17.09 3.18 34.33
CA ASP A 471 17.55 1.81 34.12
C ASP A 471 18.15 1.64 32.73
N VAL A 472 17.39 2.02 31.69
CA VAL A 472 17.82 1.99 30.28
C VAL A 472 19.07 2.85 30.09
N TRP A 473 19.07 4.06 30.66
CA TRP A 473 20.20 4.96 30.54
C TRP A 473 21.46 4.39 31.20
N GLY A 474 21.35 3.76 32.36
CA GLY A 474 22.45 3.06 33.02
C GLY A 474 23.06 1.94 32.16
N GLU A 475 22.24 1.18 31.42
CA GLU A 475 22.73 0.17 30.48
C GLU A 475 23.46 0.78 29.28
N VAL A 476 22.90 1.84 28.71
CA VAL A 476 23.46 2.54 27.56
C VAL A 476 24.82 3.17 27.91
N LYS A 477 24.95 3.79 29.09
CA LYS A 477 26.21 4.35 29.57
C LYS A 477 27.33 3.31 29.65
N ARG A 478 27.02 2.08 30.10
CA ARG A 478 27.99 0.98 30.17
C ARG A 478 28.56 0.56 28.81
N LYS A 479 27.88 0.88 27.71
CA LYS A 479 28.32 0.61 26.34
C LYS A 479 29.25 1.70 25.78
N GLY A 480 29.49 2.78 26.53
CA GLY A 480 30.44 3.84 26.18
C GLY A 480 29.82 5.05 25.49
N LEU A 481 30.65 6.08 25.28
CA LEU A 481 30.23 7.42 24.84
C LEU A 481 29.47 7.42 23.51
N LYS A 482 29.97 6.70 22.50
CA LYS A 482 29.35 6.65 21.17
C LYS A 482 27.95 6.03 21.24
N SER A 483 27.81 4.90 21.94
CA SER A 483 26.50 4.26 22.16
C SER A 483 25.53 5.17 22.91
N ALA A 484 26.03 5.98 23.85
CA ALA A 484 25.21 6.93 24.59
C ALA A 484 24.68 8.06 23.70
N VAL A 485 25.54 8.65 22.87
CA VAL A 485 25.13 9.67 21.90
C VAL A 485 24.15 9.11 20.88
N ASP A 486 24.47 7.97 20.26
CA ASP A 486 23.61 7.37 19.22
C ASP A 486 22.22 7.01 19.77
N HIS A 487 22.15 6.53 21.02
CA HIS A 487 20.88 6.27 21.68
C HIS A 487 20.06 7.55 21.88
N LEU A 488 20.66 8.61 22.43
CA LEU A 488 19.96 9.87 22.68
C LEU A 488 19.53 10.58 21.41
N CYS A 489 20.32 10.49 20.34
CA CYS A 489 20.02 11.09 19.05
C CYS A 489 19.07 10.25 18.19
N SER A 490 18.80 8.99 18.56
CA SER A 490 17.89 8.12 17.81
C SER A 490 16.47 8.69 17.72
N HIS A 491 15.74 8.40 16.65
CA HIS A 491 14.35 8.84 16.50
C HIS A 491 13.43 8.34 17.62
N ARG A 492 13.78 7.25 18.31
CA ARG A 492 13.00 6.74 19.45
C ARG A 492 13.11 7.63 20.69
N VAL A 493 14.21 8.37 20.83
CA VAL A 493 14.52 9.20 22.00
C VAL A 493 14.42 10.69 21.68
N LEU A 494 15.17 11.15 20.68
CA LEU A 494 15.12 12.53 20.21
C LEU A 494 13.81 12.81 19.44
N GLY A 495 13.21 11.81 18.80
CA GLY A 495 12.08 12.03 17.90
C GLY A 495 12.53 12.48 16.51
N ARG A 496 11.58 12.83 15.65
CA ARG A 496 11.83 13.35 14.29
C ARG A 496 11.93 14.88 14.28
N ASN A 497 12.67 15.44 15.22
CA ASN A 497 12.80 16.89 15.36
C ASN A 497 14.05 17.26 16.19
N MET A 498 15.06 17.87 15.56
CA MET A 498 16.25 18.36 16.25
C MET A 498 16.03 19.68 17.01
N VAL A 499 14.92 20.39 16.83
CA VAL A 499 14.66 21.66 17.54
C VAL A 499 14.06 21.49 18.93
N ARG A 500 14.04 20.27 19.48
CA ARG A 500 13.56 20.02 20.85
C ARG A 500 14.45 20.72 21.88
N ASP A 501 13.81 21.43 22.81
CA ASP A 501 14.50 22.24 23.83
C ASP A 501 15.63 21.49 24.57
N PRO A 502 15.46 20.25 25.06
CA PRO A 502 16.55 19.54 25.75
C PRO A 502 17.80 19.37 24.89
N TYR A 503 17.64 19.12 23.60
CA TYR A 503 18.76 18.93 22.67
C TYR A 503 19.41 20.27 22.32
N ILE A 504 18.62 21.31 22.06
CA ILE A 504 19.12 22.68 21.86
C ILE A 504 19.93 23.15 23.07
N ASP A 505 19.40 22.96 24.28
CA ASP A 505 20.06 23.38 25.51
C ASP A 505 21.39 22.62 25.72
N ALA A 506 21.46 21.33 25.35
CA ALA A 506 22.70 20.57 25.38
C ALA A 506 23.75 21.13 24.39
N LEU A 507 23.35 21.50 23.17
CA LEU A 507 24.25 22.10 22.19
C LEU A 507 24.74 23.50 22.61
N VAL A 508 23.89 24.28 23.29
CA VAL A 508 24.24 25.58 23.89
C VAL A 508 25.26 25.39 25.02
N GLU A 509 25.04 24.42 25.91
CA GLU A 509 25.95 24.12 27.02
C GLU A 509 27.35 23.66 26.55
N LEU A 510 27.40 23.06 25.36
CA LEU A 510 28.62 22.67 24.65
C LEU A 510 29.17 23.75 23.71
N ASN A 511 28.55 24.93 23.65
CA ASN A 511 28.95 26.07 22.83
C ASN A 511 29.20 25.71 21.35
N ILE A 512 28.26 24.98 20.73
CA ILE A 512 28.37 24.58 19.31
C ILE A 512 28.25 25.78 18.37
N TYR A 513 27.22 26.60 18.58
CA TYR A 513 26.90 27.76 17.73
C TYR A 513 26.85 29.09 18.52
N GLY A 514 27.31 29.12 19.76
CA GLY A 514 27.24 30.32 20.60
C GLY A 514 25.93 30.39 21.39
N THR A 515 25.14 31.41 21.14
CA THR A 515 23.91 31.69 21.90
C THR A 515 22.81 30.65 21.61
N ARG A 516 21.78 30.62 22.47
CA ARG A 516 20.59 29.78 22.25
C ARG A 516 19.84 30.15 20.97
N GLU A 517 19.75 31.44 20.65
CA GLU A 517 19.10 31.92 19.43
C GLU A 517 19.85 31.48 18.16
N GLU A 518 21.18 31.65 18.14
CA GLU A 518 22.02 31.19 17.03
C GLU A 518 21.96 29.66 16.88
N THR A 519 22.00 28.93 18.00
CA THR A 519 21.89 27.46 17.99
C THR A 519 20.56 27.02 17.41
N LEU A 520 19.45 27.59 17.89
CA LEU A 520 18.11 27.26 17.39
C LEU A 520 17.96 27.59 15.90
N LYS A 521 18.44 28.76 15.46
CA LYS A 521 18.39 29.18 14.05
C LYS A 521 19.14 28.21 13.14
N ASN A 522 20.38 27.84 13.49
CA ASN A 522 21.19 26.94 12.68
C ASN A 522 20.64 25.50 12.68
N VAL A 523 20.20 25.00 13.83
CA VAL A 523 19.60 23.65 13.92
C VAL A 523 18.26 23.59 13.17
N LYS A 524 17.44 24.64 13.22
CA LYS A 524 16.20 24.71 12.45
C LYS A 524 16.47 24.68 10.95
N MET A 525 17.45 25.44 10.47
CA MET A 525 17.83 25.44 9.06
C MET A 525 18.34 24.06 8.60
N LEU A 526 19.08 23.34 9.46
CA LEU A 526 19.49 21.96 9.20
C LEU A 526 18.29 21.00 9.15
N GLU A 527 17.35 21.14 10.08
CA GLU A 527 16.12 20.33 10.12
C GLU A 527 15.28 20.53 8.85
N GLU A 528 15.04 21.78 8.45
CA GLU A 528 14.32 22.14 7.21
C GLU A 528 15.03 21.58 5.96
N ALA A 529 16.37 21.55 5.95
CA ALA A 529 17.13 20.94 4.86
C ALA A 529 16.98 19.42 4.84
N ILE A 530 17.17 18.75 6.00
CA ILE A 530 17.02 17.29 6.14
C ILE A 530 15.64 16.85 5.69
N GLU A 531 14.61 17.58 6.06
CA GLU A 531 13.23 17.36 5.64
C GLU A 531 13.06 17.28 4.11
N LEU A 532 13.90 17.91 3.30
CA LEU A 532 13.81 17.82 1.83
C LEU A 532 14.72 16.77 1.20
N SER A 533 15.56 16.08 2.00
CA SER A 533 16.57 15.16 1.49
C SER A 533 15.99 14.02 0.63
N GLY A 534 14.89 13.40 1.07
CA GLY A 534 14.19 12.37 0.31
C GLY A 534 13.62 12.89 -1.01
N THR A 535 12.98 14.07 -0.97
CA THR A 535 12.42 14.73 -2.14
C THR A 535 13.49 15.08 -3.17
N PHE A 536 14.66 15.57 -2.76
CA PHE A 536 15.78 15.83 -3.67
C PHE A 536 16.22 14.55 -4.41
N VAL A 537 16.34 13.42 -3.71
CA VAL A 537 16.67 12.14 -4.32
C VAL A 537 15.59 11.72 -5.31
N ALA A 538 14.31 11.77 -4.90
CA ALA A 538 13.18 11.39 -5.74
C ALA A 538 13.09 12.24 -7.03
N GLN A 539 13.23 13.57 -6.91
CA GLN A 539 13.26 14.47 -8.08
C GLN A 539 14.39 14.11 -9.05
N ARG A 540 15.59 13.80 -8.53
CA ARG A 540 16.75 13.44 -9.37
C ARG A 540 16.58 12.08 -10.05
N VAL A 541 16.07 11.07 -9.36
CA VAL A 541 15.77 9.76 -9.96
C VAL A 541 14.71 9.91 -11.06
N TYR A 542 13.64 10.65 -10.76
CA TYR A 542 12.58 10.93 -11.73
C TYR A 542 13.12 11.68 -12.95
N GLU A 543 13.98 12.67 -12.75
CA GLU A 543 14.64 13.41 -13.83
C GLU A 543 15.44 12.47 -14.74
N ILE A 544 16.24 11.58 -14.15
CA ILE A 544 17.11 10.66 -14.89
C ILE A 544 16.27 9.67 -15.71
N LEU A 545 15.28 9.02 -15.10
CA LEU A 545 14.53 7.93 -15.73
C LEU A 545 13.36 8.40 -16.61
N PHE A 546 12.63 9.44 -16.17
CA PHE A 546 11.27 9.69 -16.68
C PHE A 546 11.06 11.09 -17.25
N SER A 547 12.03 12.00 -17.14
CA SER A 547 11.89 13.32 -17.75
C SER A 547 11.69 13.24 -19.27
N PRO A 548 10.89 14.16 -19.86
CA PRO A 548 10.67 14.19 -21.30
C PRO A 548 11.95 14.23 -22.13
N TRP A 549 12.99 14.92 -21.65
CA TRP A 549 14.27 15.06 -22.36
C TRP A 549 15.19 13.84 -22.27
N ASN A 550 14.97 12.92 -21.32
CA ASN A 550 15.70 11.65 -21.23
C ASN A 550 14.93 10.47 -21.83
N ARG A 551 13.61 10.58 -22.02
CA ARG A 551 12.76 9.49 -22.52
C ARG A 551 13.26 8.88 -23.84
N GLU A 552 13.53 9.69 -24.86
CA GLU A 552 14.03 9.19 -26.16
C GLU A 552 15.37 8.46 -26.05
N LYS A 553 16.22 8.88 -25.09
CA LYS A 553 17.52 8.25 -24.87
C LYS A 553 17.35 6.84 -24.31
N TRP A 554 16.44 6.64 -23.37
CA TRP A 554 16.08 5.32 -22.86
C TRP A 554 15.44 4.43 -23.93
N ILE A 555 14.56 4.97 -24.78
CA ILE A 555 13.98 4.24 -25.91
C ILE A 555 15.10 3.73 -26.83
N ASN A 556 15.99 4.61 -27.27
CA ASN A 556 17.11 4.25 -28.14
C ASN A 556 18.07 3.25 -27.47
N TYR A 557 18.32 3.40 -26.17
CA TYR A 557 19.11 2.46 -25.40
C TYR A 557 18.50 1.05 -25.45
N LEU A 558 17.20 0.89 -25.21
CA LEU A 558 16.54 -0.43 -25.22
C LEU A 558 16.51 -1.05 -26.62
N ILE A 559 16.30 -0.25 -27.66
CA ILE A 559 16.37 -0.69 -29.06
C ILE A 559 17.77 -1.24 -29.36
N ASN A 560 18.82 -0.49 -29.02
CA ASN A 560 20.19 -0.86 -29.34
C ASN A 560 20.72 -2.01 -28.48
N GLU A 561 20.39 -2.02 -27.18
CA GLU A 561 20.92 -2.99 -26.22
C GLU A 561 20.19 -4.33 -26.28
N VAL A 562 18.86 -4.33 -26.44
CA VAL A 562 18.03 -5.54 -26.35
C VAL A 562 17.46 -5.96 -27.71
N GLY A 563 17.39 -5.05 -28.68
CA GLY A 563 16.86 -5.32 -30.02
C GLY A 563 15.35 -5.45 -30.05
N ILE A 564 14.64 -4.55 -29.37
CA ILE A 564 13.17 -4.42 -29.42
C ILE A 564 12.76 -3.25 -30.35
N THR A 565 11.50 -3.20 -30.78
CA THR A 565 10.99 -2.06 -31.56
C THR A 565 10.77 -0.83 -30.69
N ARG A 566 10.56 0.33 -31.33
CA ARG A 566 10.25 1.58 -30.62
C ARG A 566 8.97 1.46 -29.79
N GLU A 567 7.91 0.89 -30.36
CA GLU A 567 6.62 0.71 -29.69
C GLU A 567 6.76 -0.21 -28.47
N GLN A 568 7.57 -1.28 -28.61
CA GLN A 568 7.90 -2.16 -27.50
C GLN A 568 8.70 -1.44 -26.40
N ALA A 569 9.66 -0.60 -26.77
CA ALA A 569 10.43 0.20 -25.82
C ALA A 569 9.56 1.24 -25.09
N GLU A 570 8.60 1.85 -25.78
CA GLU A 570 7.63 2.76 -25.17
C GLU A 570 6.78 2.04 -24.12
N ILE A 571 6.31 0.81 -24.38
CA ILE A 571 5.59 -0.03 -23.40
C ILE A 571 6.48 -0.32 -22.17
N VAL A 572 7.76 -0.64 -22.36
CA VAL A 572 8.68 -0.92 -21.26
C VAL A 572 8.83 0.29 -20.35
N ILE A 573 9.08 1.47 -20.92
CA ILE A 573 9.32 2.69 -20.12
C ILE A 573 8.04 3.15 -19.44
N ASP A 574 6.87 2.95 -20.04
CA ASP A 574 5.58 3.29 -19.44
C ASP A 574 5.27 2.46 -18.18
N ARG A 575 5.88 1.28 -18.05
CA ARG A 575 5.60 0.29 -16.98
C ARG A 575 6.53 0.35 -15.76
N ILE A 576 7.17 1.49 -15.53
CA ILE A 576 7.96 1.71 -14.31
C ILE A 576 7.51 3.01 -13.67
N ASP A 577 7.07 2.94 -12.41
CA ASP A 577 6.73 4.13 -11.65
C ASP A 577 7.77 4.35 -10.55
N LEU A 578 8.21 5.59 -10.37
CA LEU A 578 8.82 6.00 -9.12
C LEU A 578 7.74 6.00 -8.03
N LEU A 579 8.10 5.49 -6.86
CA LEU A 579 7.18 5.33 -5.74
C LEU A 579 7.77 5.99 -4.48
N PRO A 580 7.59 7.31 -4.29
CA PRO A 580 7.98 7.98 -3.05
C PRO A 580 7.16 7.41 -1.87
N ALA A 581 7.84 6.87 -0.87
CA ALA A 581 7.21 6.19 0.27
C ALA A 581 7.84 6.57 1.61
N SER A 582 7.33 5.95 2.69
CA SER A 582 7.76 6.23 4.07
C SER A 582 7.64 7.71 4.47
N LYS A 583 6.73 8.43 3.82
CA LYS A 583 6.51 9.86 3.97
C LYS A 583 6.22 10.23 5.43
N ARG A 584 6.68 11.41 5.84
CA ARG A 584 6.59 11.92 7.21
C ARG A 584 5.66 13.12 7.31
N LYS A 585 5.51 13.87 6.22
CA LYS A 585 4.84 15.17 6.18
C LYS A 585 4.11 15.38 4.85
N PRO A 586 2.95 16.07 4.82
CA PRO A 586 2.15 16.24 3.61
C PRO A 586 2.92 16.72 2.39
N ILE A 587 3.90 17.61 2.59
CA ILE A 587 4.72 18.17 1.51
C ILE A 587 5.52 17.11 0.73
N ASP A 588 5.84 15.97 1.35
CA ASP A 588 6.48 14.83 0.66
C ASP A 588 5.63 14.32 -0.50
N THR A 589 4.30 14.38 -0.34
CA THR A 589 3.33 14.06 -1.40
C THR A 589 3.18 15.22 -2.36
N LEU A 590 3.00 16.44 -1.84
CA LEU A 590 2.66 17.60 -2.66
C LEU A 590 3.78 18.02 -3.61
N TYR A 591 5.06 17.71 -3.32
CA TYR A 591 6.21 17.95 -4.21
C TYR A 591 6.57 16.78 -5.14
N THR A 592 5.80 15.70 -5.15
CA THR A 592 6.09 14.52 -5.96
C THR A 592 4.94 14.12 -6.87
N PHE A 593 4.09 15.09 -7.25
CA PHE A 593 3.06 14.86 -8.27
C PHE A 593 3.69 14.84 -9.66
N ALA A 594 3.34 13.81 -10.43
CA ALA A 594 3.66 13.70 -11.84
C ALA A 594 2.59 12.84 -12.53
N SER A 595 2.16 13.25 -13.72
CA SER A 595 1.09 12.54 -14.46
C SER A 595 1.54 11.21 -15.06
N ARG A 596 2.86 10.97 -15.13
CA ARG A 596 3.46 9.76 -15.72
C ARG A 596 4.52 9.18 -14.80
N ASN A 597 4.66 7.85 -14.84
CA ASN A 597 5.75 7.14 -14.18
C ASN A 597 5.88 7.47 -12.66
N MET A 598 4.76 7.72 -11.99
CA MET A 598 4.72 8.12 -10.58
C MET A 598 3.49 7.53 -9.89
N THR A 599 3.73 6.80 -8.80
CA THR A 599 2.68 6.32 -7.90
C THR A 599 3.02 6.78 -6.48
N ASN A 600 2.24 7.71 -5.95
CA ASN A 600 2.41 8.18 -4.58
C ASN A 600 1.81 7.19 -3.59
N THR A 601 2.64 6.53 -2.78
CA THR A 601 2.19 5.50 -1.83
C THR A 601 2.30 5.98 -0.39
N GLU A 602 1.23 5.76 0.39
CA GLU A 602 1.05 6.46 1.66
C GLU A 602 0.44 5.59 2.75
N PHE A 603 0.84 5.83 3.99
CA PHE A 603 0.15 5.28 5.16
C PHE A 603 -1.23 5.92 5.35
N PRO A 604 -2.19 5.21 5.97
CA PRO A 604 -3.55 5.72 6.12
C PRO A 604 -3.68 7.03 6.92
N ASP A 605 -2.79 7.27 7.89
CA ASP A 605 -2.77 8.53 8.65
C ASP A 605 -2.13 9.68 7.85
N HIS A 606 -1.17 9.37 6.99
CA HIS A 606 -0.56 10.35 6.08
C HIS A 606 -1.56 10.85 5.05
N GLN A 607 -2.38 9.95 4.50
CA GLN A 607 -3.45 10.31 3.58
C GLN A 607 -4.39 11.38 4.17
N LEU A 608 -4.76 11.21 5.44
CA LEU A 608 -5.59 12.17 6.18
C LEU A 608 -4.86 13.50 6.39
N LYS A 609 -3.57 13.47 6.74
CA LYS A 609 -2.77 14.70 6.91
C LYS A 609 -2.67 15.49 5.62
N VAL A 610 -2.51 14.84 4.46
CA VAL A 610 -2.49 15.50 3.15
C VAL A 610 -3.84 16.17 2.85
N VAL A 611 -4.96 15.46 3.07
CA VAL A 611 -6.30 16.02 2.87
C VAL A 611 -6.52 17.25 3.75
N ASN A 612 -6.10 17.19 5.02
CA ASN A 612 -6.22 18.31 5.95
C ASN A 612 -5.34 19.48 5.54
N GLU A 613 -4.07 19.23 5.19
CA GLU A 613 -3.12 20.26 4.75
C GLU A 613 -3.65 21.03 3.52
N VAL A 614 -4.15 20.31 2.52
CA VAL A 614 -4.72 20.90 1.31
C VAL A 614 -5.93 21.77 1.64
N ALA A 615 -6.81 21.29 2.52
CA ALA A 615 -7.99 22.03 2.94
C ALA A 615 -7.64 23.27 3.79
N GLU A 616 -6.72 23.14 4.74
CA GLU A 616 -6.29 24.21 5.65
C GLU A 616 -5.55 25.33 4.92
N LYS A 617 -4.72 24.98 3.93
CA LYS A 617 -3.93 25.94 3.14
C LYS A 617 -4.65 26.43 1.89
N GLY A 618 -5.78 25.83 1.52
CA GLY A 618 -6.50 26.16 0.29
C GLY A 618 -5.67 25.89 -0.97
N ILE A 619 -4.94 24.77 -1.00
CA ILE A 619 -4.07 24.42 -2.13
C ILE A 619 -4.92 23.99 -3.31
N GLU A 620 -4.78 24.67 -4.44
CA GLU A 620 -5.46 24.32 -5.68
C GLU A 620 -4.72 23.19 -6.40
N LEU A 621 -5.47 22.27 -7.03
CA LEU A 621 -4.91 21.08 -7.67
C LEU A 621 -3.95 21.39 -8.83
N ASP A 622 -4.13 22.53 -9.51
CA ASP A 622 -3.24 22.95 -10.58
C ASP A 622 -1.89 23.47 -10.06
N GLU A 623 -1.79 23.93 -8.81
CA GLU A 623 -0.52 24.39 -8.22
C GLU A 623 0.47 23.24 -7.98
N ILE A 624 -0.05 22.04 -7.75
CA ILE A 624 0.74 20.83 -7.50
C ILE A 624 0.94 19.98 -8.76
N ARG A 625 0.41 20.40 -9.91
CA ARG A 625 0.57 19.67 -11.17
C ARG A 625 2.05 19.62 -11.56
N GLU A 626 2.57 18.41 -11.80
CA GLU A 626 3.96 18.19 -12.18
C GLU A 626 4.98 18.79 -11.18
N SER A 627 4.59 18.88 -9.89
CA SER A 627 5.43 19.46 -8.83
C SER A 627 6.75 18.73 -8.62
N ILE A 628 6.90 17.50 -9.14
CA ILE A 628 8.19 16.80 -9.19
C ILE A 628 9.29 17.61 -9.91
N TYR A 629 8.94 18.53 -10.81
CA TYR A 629 9.90 19.43 -11.48
C TYR A 629 10.07 20.77 -10.79
N GLN A 630 9.31 21.05 -9.73
CA GLN A 630 9.42 22.29 -8.99
C GLN A 630 10.82 22.41 -8.40
N THR A 631 11.48 23.53 -8.69
CA THR A 631 12.79 23.82 -8.13
C THR A 631 12.68 24.05 -6.63
N LEU A 632 13.33 23.19 -5.85
CA LEU A 632 13.49 23.37 -4.41
C LEU A 632 14.58 24.41 -4.11
N GLU A 633 14.56 25.01 -2.92
CA GLU A 633 15.53 26.05 -2.58
C GLU A 633 16.97 25.51 -2.53
N ASN A 634 17.85 26.03 -3.39
CA ASN A 634 19.25 25.58 -3.51
C ASN A 634 20.03 25.64 -2.19
N ARG A 635 19.72 26.58 -1.30
CA ARG A 635 20.39 26.69 0.02
C ARG A 635 20.30 25.40 0.83
N TYR A 636 19.17 24.69 0.75
CA TYR A 636 18.98 23.43 1.48
C TYR A 636 19.84 22.32 0.88
N LEU A 637 19.95 22.29 -0.44
CA LEU A 637 20.85 21.37 -1.13
C LEU A 637 22.31 21.64 -0.74
N GLU A 638 22.76 22.89 -0.76
CA GLU A 638 24.12 23.28 -0.36
C GLU A 638 24.47 22.85 1.08
N ILE A 639 23.51 22.94 1.99
CA ILE A 639 23.65 22.44 3.37
C ILE A 639 23.81 20.92 3.39
N LEU A 640 22.90 20.19 2.73
CA LEU A 640 22.90 18.73 2.72
C LEU A 640 24.18 18.16 2.07
N MET A 641 24.70 18.82 1.04
CA MET A 641 25.94 18.42 0.34
C MET A 641 27.20 18.48 1.22
N GLN A 642 27.12 19.04 2.43
CA GLN A 642 28.21 18.99 3.42
C GLN A 642 28.26 17.65 4.17
N TYR A 643 27.22 16.81 4.05
CA TYR A 643 27.09 15.55 4.77
C TYR A 643 27.27 14.35 3.84
N GLU A 644 28.29 13.54 4.14
CA GLU A 644 28.72 12.42 3.31
C GLU A 644 27.60 11.44 2.96
N ASP A 645 26.74 11.09 3.92
CA ASP A 645 25.65 10.13 3.68
C ASP A 645 24.58 10.68 2.75
N PHE A 646 24.34 12.00 2.74
CA PHE A 646 23.46 12.62 1.76
C PHE A 646 24.13 12.70 0.39
N VAL A 647 25.41 13.08 0.32
CA VAL A 647 26.17 13.09 -0.95
C VAL A 647 26.12 11.70 -1.61
N LYS A 648 26.31 10.64 -0.82
CA LYS A 648 26.18 9.25 -1.24
C LYS A 648 24.77 8.89 -1.75
N ALA A 649 23.73 9.45 -1.15
CA ALA A 649 22.35 9.25 -1.60
C ALA A 649 22.05 9.99 -2.91
N TYR A 650 22.52 11.22 -3.02
CA TYR A 650 22.10 12.16 -4.05
C TYR A 650 22.97 12.10 -5.32
N GLU A 651 24.26 11.84 -5.21
CA GLU A 651 25.15 11.75 -6.37
C GLU A 651 25.10 10.39 -7.05
N SER A 652 25.46 10.38 -8.34
CA SER A 652 25.67 9.15 -9.10
C SER A 652 26.95 8.44 -8.66
N SER A 653 26.94 7.11 -8.69
CA SER A 653 28.14 6.28 -8.57
C SER A 653 28.89 6.22 -9.90
N PRO A 654 30.16 5.77 -9.91
CA PRO A 654 30.91 5.55 -11.15
C PRO A 654 30.19 4.63 -12.14
N GLU A 655 29.58 3.53 -11.64
CA GLU A 655 28.85 2.58 -12.47
C GLU A 655 27.60 3.20 -13.10
N LEU A 656 26.88 4.04 -12.35
CA LEU A 656 25.75 4.78 -12.90
C LEU A 656 26.22 5.78 -13.96
N ASN A 657 27.31 6.52 -13.71
CA ASN A 657 27.84 7.47 -14.69
C ASN A 657 28.24 6.79 -16.00
N ASP A 658 28.83 5.60 -15.95
CA ASP A 658 29.18 4.84 -17.16
C ASP A 658 27.93 4.36 -17.92
N LEU A 659 26.87 3.97 -17.20
CA LEU A 659 25.56 3.69 -17.80
C LEU A 659 24.96 4.94 -18.47
N LEU A 660 24.95 6.08 -17.78
CA LEU A 660 24.37 7.32 -18.30
C LEU A 660 25.09 7.79 -19.58
N LYS A 661 26.43 7.69 -19.62
CA LYS A 661 27.21 7.94 -20.85
C LYS A 661 26.81 7.01 -21.99
N LYS A 662 26.62 5.70 -21.70
CA LYS A 662 26.18 4.71 -22.70
C LYS A 662 24.79 5.04 -23.25
N VAL A 663 23.91 5.60 -22.43
CA VAL A 663 22.55 6.02 -22.81
C VAL A 663 22.56 7.38 -23.54
N GLY A 664 23.61 8.18 -23.39
CA GLY A 664 23.74 9.52 -23.96
C GLY A 664 23.18 10.62 -23.06
N ILE A 665 23.16 10.42 -21.74
CA ILE A 665 22.77 11.41 -20.74
C ILE A 665 24.04 12.09 -20.22
N ASP A 666 24.29 13.32 -20.68
CA ASP A 666 25.56 14.04 -20.46
C ASP A 666 25.55 15.02 -19.26
N LYS A 667 24.43 15.13 -18.53
CA LYS A 667 24.34 15.99 -17.35
C LYS A 667 25.21 15.43 -16.22
N ASP A 668 25.93 16.30 -15.53
CA ASP A 668 26.72 15.93 -14.36
C ASP A 668 25.82 15.74 -13.13
N TYR A 669 25.75 14.51 -12.64
CA TYR A 669 25.03 14.13 -11.43
C TYR A 669 25.98 13.80 -10.26
N GLY A 670 27.25 14.20 -10.35
CA GLY A 670 28.30 13.87 -9.39
C GLY A 670 28.85 12.45 -9.57
N ASN A 671 29.82 12.07 -8.75
CA ASN A 671 30.52 10.78 -8.85
C ASN A 671 30.84 10.14 -7.49
N ARG A 672 30.21 10.64 -6.42
CA ARG A 672 30.43 10.18 -5.03
C ARG A 672 29.27 9.34 -4.48
N GLY A 673 28.37 8.90 -5.36
CA GLY A 673 27.28 7.99 -5.01
C GLY A 673 27.77 6.62 -4.56
N VAL A 674 26.92 5.86 -3.86
CA VAL A 674 27.27 4.52 -3.37
C VAL A 674 27.33 3.50 -4.52
N SER A 675 28.49 2.89 -4.73
CA SER A 675 28.67 1.77 -5.65
C SER A 675 27.90 0.52 -5.18
N PRO A 676 27.43 -0.36 -6.10
CA PRO A 676 26.67 -1.56 -5.74
C PRO A 676 27.30 -2.42 -4.66
N ALA A 677 28.61 -2.65 -4.72
CA ALA A 677 29.35 -3.47 -3.75
C ALA A 677 29.26 -2.96 -2.30
N ASP A 678 28.99 -1.66 -2.11
CA ASP A 678 28.92 -1.01 -0.80
C ASP A 678 27.48 -0.80 -0.30
N TRP A 679 26.45 -1.13 -1.08
CA TRP A 679 25.05 -1.07 -0.62
C TRP A 679 24.80 -1.79 0.72
N PRO A 680 25.38 -2.99 0.97
CA PRO A 680 25.18 -3.68 2.24
C PRO A 680 25.77 -2.97 3.46
N ARG A 681 26.66 -1.98 3.23
CA ARG A 681 27.35 -1.20 4.27
C ARG A 681 26.81 0.20 4.41
N TYR A 682 25.92 0.64 3.51
CA TYR A 682 25.34 1.96 3.56
C TYR A 682 24.39 2.08 4.76
N GLY A 683 24.58 3.12 5.59
CA GLY A 683 23.92 3.26 6.90
C GLY A 683 22.40 3.06 6.87
N PRO A 684 21.66 3.76 5.99
CA PRO A 684 20.22 3.56 5.82
C PRO A 684 19.80 2.12 5.50
N CYS A 685 20.56 1.44 4.63
CA CYS A 685 20.32 0.04 4.25
C CYS A 685 20.52 -0.90 5.45
N VAL A 686 21.65 -0.79 6.15
CA VAL A 686 21.96 -1.61 7.32
C VAL A 686 20.87 -1.48 8.38
N LYS A 687 20.50 -0.24 8.70
CA LYS A 687 19.48 0.04 9.73
C LYS A 687 18.13 -0.56 9.37
N THR A 688 17.66 -0.34 8.15
CA THR A 688 16.34 -0.82 7.73
C THR A 688 16.30 -2.33 7.55
N MET A 689 17.36 -2.96 7.02
CA MET A 689 17.42 -4.41 6.93
C MET A 689 17.39 -5.08 8.31
N ASN A 690 18.08 -4.50 9.30
CA ASN A 690 18.03 -5.00 10.67
C ASN A 690 16.62 -4.89 11.27
N GLU A 691 15.94 -3.76 11.07
CA GLU A 691 14.56 -3.57 11.52
C GLU A 691 13.62 -4.60 10.87
N PHE A 692 13.62 -4.70 9.55
CA PHE A 692 12.75 -5.63 8.81
C PHE A 692 13.02 -7.09 9.15
N THR A 693 14.29 -7.48 9.34
CA THR A 693 14.65 -8.85 9.73
C THR A 693 14.12 -9.17 11.13
N ASN A 694 14.29 -8.27 12.10
CA ASN A 694 13.82 -8.49 13.46
C ASN A 694 12.28 -8.57 13.52
N GLU A 695 11.59 -7.70 12.79
CA GLU A 695 10.12 -7.71 12.72
C GLU A 695 9.60 -8.98 12.04
N TYR A 696 10.26 -9.44 10.96
CA TYR A 696 9.96 -10.73 10.31
C TYR A 696 10.12 -11.91 11.27
N LEU A 697 11.24 -11.98 11.99
CA LEU A 697 11.50 -13.07 12.95
C LEU A 697 10.48 -13.10 14.10
N ALA A 698 10.03 -11.92 14.55
CA ALA A 698 8.97 -11.81 15.56
C ALA A 698 7.63 -12.34 15.03
N PHE A 699 7.25 -11.98 13.79
CA PHE A 699 6.05 -12.51 13.17
C PHE A 699 6.12 -14.03 12.96
N ARG A 700 7.25 -14.52 12.43
CA ARG A 700 7.52 -15.95 12.24
C ARG A 700 7.30 -16.75 13.52
N SER A 701 7.80 -16.24 14.64
CA SER A 701 7.65 -16.89 15.94
C SER A 701 6.17 -17.08 16.32
N LYS A 702 5.33 -16.04 16.13
CA LYS A 702 3.89 -16.11 16.41
C LYS A 702 3.17 -17.13 15.52
N VAL A 703 3.47 -17.15 14.21
CA VAL A 703 2.81 -18.06 13.26
C VAL A 703 3.23 -19.52 13.53
N VAL A 704 4.51 -19.77 13.79
CA VAL A 704 5.01 -21.11 14.15
C VAL A 704 4.39 -21.61 15.45
N GLU A 705 4.23 -20.74 16.45
CA GLU A 705 3.53 -21.06 17.69
C GLU A 705 2.09 -21.50 17.41
N LEU A 706 1.36 -20.79 16.55
CA LEU A 706 0.02 -21.20 16.13
C LEU A 706 0.01 -22.62 15.55
N ILE A 707 0.90 -22.93 14.61
CA ILE A 707 0.98 -24.28 13.99
C ILE A 707 1.28 -25.35 15.04
N LYS A 708 2.15 -25.08 16.02
CA LYS A 708 2.42 -26.00 17.13
C LYS A 708 1.17 -26.26 17.98
N THR A 709 0.32 -25.27 18.20
CA THR A 709 -0.95 -25.46 18.93
C THR A 709 -1.94 -26.34 18.17
N ILE A 710 -1.91 -26.33 16.84
CA ILE A 710 -2.75 -27.20 15.99
C ILE A 710 -2.18 -28.63 15.95
N SER A 711 -0.85 -28.75 15.98
CA SER A 711 -0.13 -30.02 15.92
C SER A 711 -0.14 -30.80 17.24
N SER A 712 -0.47 -30.12 18.35
CA SER A 712 -0.60 -30.72 19.67
C SER A 712 -2.06 -31.12 19.89
N PRO A 713 -2.38 -32.41 20.11
CA PRO A 713 -3.75 -32.89 20.25
C PRO A 713 -4.52 -32.29 21.43
#